data_AF-A0A7S4P7Q9-F1
#
_entry.id   AF-A0A7S4P7Q9-F1
#
_cell.length_a   1.000
_cell.length_b   1.000
_cell.length_c   1.000
_cell.angle_alpha   90.00
_cell.angle_beta   90.00
_cell.angle_gamma   90.00
#
_symmetry.space_group_name_H-M   'P 1'
#
loop_
_entity.id
_entity.type
_entity.pdbx_description
1 polymer ?
#
loop_
_entity_poly.entity_id
_entity_poly.type
_entity_poly.pdbx_seq_one_letter_code
_entity_poly.pdbx_strand_id
1 'polypeptide(L)'
;GQKKRGFGEGKWNGFGGKKEAGETIEECAVRELKEECGLDCPLSSLLPRGRLYFTMLSDGMVNKEGGVHGLLCVSVFSCEKEETGGELIETEEMKGVWWDIRELPLQGMWADDQYWLPYLLGPEKNDILGHFIFEDKSILSSYTVHLLPSLSFSTSLSNLKKLRVDHLVFGVPPSFSFSSEGKKEKDEKRENFSSLSCASEWFYHTTGVKPDVGGRHEGLGTHNCVAHLGGNYYFEIIAQDPQQPTPPKTWMGMSSLSSPSLLTFAVERGGEGEGGGNAGVSAVAGGGKTTTMLGGVSEWVRRRREEGRDGGKVLVVGFGKKNMGEWNDRVGALGVGDWVSCCTFHSLGKNLFFEKPKIETGSQPWYNNNSGNNKWSAIRHRLASSPSAKKLRIAKEIITNTNNHSFNHNNVVISPLSLVQLTSMCQMNLISEEEEVRRLVSEQGVEEEEGGVVRLVEKMLVRCREEVRLDFDDMLWKPHVMDLEPIQPLFYDLIIVDEAQDMNPAMLSLLFRILRFNKKKEVRTIYVGDRRQSIFDFMCADGAMDVLKKELGVLNEFTLTQARRCPLSHTELARNLVPNLSTSRTDEGEIGLVTISKERKNYDEFDNILMGGGVGRGGKGGFVLCLRNKFVGHCFRLVRKGVKAQIVGETDVGGDLRSLIKHGPDNVEEFLLYLDKKEEMEKRVALKNRAVSRLRFITDFYTAARELTREVEREIQGRGGFRERFGAVVSELFWEGGEGDEFEEGTVYFSSVHRSKGREHDRVFVLHPGLFEKKDINLAYVALTRSKNELYFVVEKEKEEEDWFPKDWEILKPEQYKAKKEFEKMKIGQDVWEARIC
;
A
#
# COMPACT_ATOMS: atom_id res chain seq x y z
N GLY A 1 -13.16 -13.66 42.97
CA GLY A 1 -14.03 -14.41 43.91
C GLY A 1 -15.40 -13.77 44.03
N GLN A 2 -16.25 -14.28 44.92
CA GLN A 2 -17.50 -13.63 45.30
C GLN A 2 -17.22 -12.61 46.41
N LYS A 3 -17.66 -11.38 46.21
CA LYS A 3 -17.40 -10.29 47.15
C LYS A 3 -18.35 -10.35 48.35
N LYS A 4 -17.80 -10.34 49.57
CA LYS A 4 -18.55 -10.49 50.82
C LYS A 4 -18.93 -9.16 51.48
N ARG A 5 -18.29 -8.05 51.08
CA ARG A 5 -18.55 -6.71 51.60
C ARG A 5 -18.19 -5.62 50.59
N GLY A 6 -18.78 -4.43 50.73
CA GLY A 6 -18.39 -3.23 49.95
C GLY A 6 -19.04 -3.14 48.56
N PHE A 7 -18.47 -2.33 47.68
CA PHE A 7 -19.04 -2.10 46.34
C PHE A 7 -18.97 -3.37 45.49
N GLY A 8 -20.13 -3.90 45.10
CA GLY A 8 -20.27 -5.17 44.39
C GLY A 8 -20.52 -6.39 45.28
N GLU A 9 -20.91 -6.21 46.54
CA GLU A 9 -21.29 -7.30 47.45
C GLU A 9 -22.30 -8.25 46.80
N GLY A 10 -22.04 -9.56 46.95
CA GLY A 10 -22.83 -10.64 46.35
C GLY A 10 -22.44 -11.03 44.93
N LYS A 11 -21.74 -10.15 44.18
CA LYS A 11 -21.30 -10.43 42.80
C LYS A 11 -19.95 -11.17 42.75
N TRP A 12 -19.74 -11.92 41.68
CA TRP A 12 -18.47 -12.52 41.32
C TRP A 12 -17.62 -11.50 40.54
N ASN A 13 -16.33 -11.38 40.89
CA ASN A 13 -15.40 -10.48 40.21
C ASN A 13 -13.97 -11.04 40.21
N GLY A 14 -13.10 -10.48 39.36
CA GLY A 14 -11.65 -10.61 39.51
C GLY A 14 -11.16 -10.03 40.85
N PHE A 15 -9.96 -10.44 41.26
CA PHE A 15 -9.32 -9.91 42.46
C PHE A 15 -8.61 -8.59 42.15
N GLY A 16 -8.77 -7.58 42.99
CA GLY A 16 -8.18 -6.26 42.74
C GLY A 16 -8.85 -5.10 43.49
N GLY A 17 -8.09 -4.03 43.64
CA GLY A 17 -8.50 -2.86 44.42
C GLY A 17 -7.92 -1.55 43.93
N LYS A 18 -7.91 -0.55 44.81
CA LYS A 18 -7.46 0.80 44.48
C LYS A 18 -5.96 0.90 44.74
N LYS A 19 -5.29 1.55 43.79
CA LYS A 19 -3.88 1.90 43.91
C LYS A 19 -3.64 2.85 45.09
N GLU A 20 -2.70 2.47 45.96
CA GLU A 20 -2.20 3.29 47.07
C GLU A 20 -1.10 4.26 46.62
N ALA A 21 -0.75 5.19 47.52
CA ALA A 21 0.33 6.15 47.27
C ALA A 21 1.70 5.45 47.36
N GLY A 22 2.51 5.59 46.31
CA GLY A 22 3.88 5.07 46.28
C GLY A 22 4.07 3.74 45.55
N GLU A 23 2.99 3.02 45.22
CA GLU A 23 3.06 1.79 44.40
C GLU A 23 2.82 2.07 42.90
N THR A 24 3.08 1.07 42.05
CA THR A 24 2.65 0.98 40.64
C THR A 24 1.29 0.28 40.55
N ILE A 25 0.70 0.25 39.35
CA ILE A 25 -0.60 -0.43 39.16
C ILE A 25 -0.40 -1.95 39.22
N GLU A 26 0.74 -2.43 38.75
CA GLU A 26 1.16 -3.81 38.76
C GLU A 26 1.42 -4.30 40.19
N GLU A 27 2.13 -3.51 41.01
CA GLU A 27 2.32 -3.79 42.44
C GLU A 27 1.00 -3.83 43.21
N CYS A 28 0.07 -2.90 42.90
CA CYS A 28 -1.28 -2.92 43.43
C CYS A 28 -2.00 -4.24 43.09
N ALA A 29 -1.96 -4.68 41.83
CA ALA A 29 -2.62 -5.92 41.42
C ALA A 29 -2.07 -7.16 42.14
N VAL A 30 -0.74 -7.25 42.33
CA VAL A 30 -0.11 -8.35 43.07
C VAL A 30 -0.49 -8.31 44.56
N ARG A 31 -0.46 -7.12 45.19
CA ARG A 31 -0.84 -6.94 46.59
C ARG A 31 -2.29 -7.37 46.84
N GLU A 32 -3.21 -6.87 46.02
CA GLU A 32 -4.64 -7.14 46.14
C GLU A 32 -4.97 -8.63 45.91
N LEU A 33 -4.31 -9.29 44.94
CA LEU A 33 -4.46 -10.74 44.75
C LEU A 33 -4.10 -11.53 46.02
N LYS A 34 -3.02 -11.13 46.70
CA LYS A 34 -2.57 -11.76 47.94
C LYS A 34 -3.48 -11.45 49.12
N GLU A 35 -3.92 -10.21 49.26
CA GLU A 35 -4.80 -9.76 50.34
C GLU A 35 -6.20 -10.34 50.24
N GLU A 36 -6.76 -10.45 49.02
CA GLU A 36 -8.13 -10.90 48.81
C GLU A 36 -8.27 -12.42 48.75
N CYS A 37 -7.23 -13.17 48.36
CA CYS A 37 -7.36 -14.63 48.20
C CYS A 37 -6.12 -15.47 48.53
N GLY A 38 -5.04 -14.86 49.05
CA GLY A 38 -3.84 -15.57 49.51
C GLY A 38 -2.91 -16.09 48.41
N LEU A 39 -3.21 -15.86 47.13
CA LEU A 39 -2.33 -16.21 46.02
C LEU A 39 -1.26 -15.14 45.84
N ASP A 40 -0.02 -15.56 45.60
CA ASP A 40 1.12 -14.69 45.38
C ASP A 40 1.60 -14.83 43.93
N CYS A 41 1.76 -13.71 43.22
CA CYS A 41 2.17 -13.70 41.82
C CYS A 41 3.41 -12.82 41.65
N PRO A 42 4.55 -13.36 41.17
CA PRO A 42 5.70 -12.53 40.84
C PRO A 42 5.33 -11.49 39.78
N LEU A 43 5.82 -10.26 39.93
CA LEU A 43 5.58 -9.18 38.94
C LEU A 43 5.98 -9.58 37.51
N SER A 44 6.99 -10.44 37.35
CA SER A 44 7.44 -10.96 36.04
C SER A 44 6.43 -11.88 35.34
N SER A 45 5.49 -12.46 36.10
CA SER A 45 4.45 -13.38 35.63
C SER A 45 3.08 -12.71 35.49
N LEU A 46 2.97 -11.43 35.89
CA LEU A 46 1.75 -10.66 35.73
C LEU A 46 1.68 -10.07 34.31
N LEU A 47 0.67 -10.48 33.55
CA LEU A 47 0.45 -10.01 32.18
C LEU A 47 -0.63 -8.94 32.16
N PRO A 48 -0.36 -7.73 31.61
CA PRO A 48 -1.41 -6.74 31.36
C PRO A 48 -2.28 -7.19 30.20
N ARG A 49 -3.60 -7.23 30.40
CA ARG A 49 -4.58 -7.78 29.44
C ARG A 49 -5.63 -6.78 28.96
N GLY A 50 -5.77 -5.64 29.62
CA GLY A 50 -6.76 -4.66 29.17
C GLY A 50 -6.91 -3.40 30.00
N ARG A 51 -7.73 -2.50 29.48
CA ARG A 51 -8.26 -1.34 30.21
C ARG A 51 -9.76 -1.23 30.01
N LEU A 52 -10.46 -1.01 31.13
CA LEU A 52 -11.90 -0.80 31.14
C LEU A 52 -12.20 0.58 31.72
N TYR A 53 -13.07 1.33 31.05
CA TYR A 53 -13.55 2.63 31.48
C TYR A 53 -15.05 2.52 31.80
N PHE A 54 -15.42 2.90 33.02
CA PHE A 54 -16.80 2.86 33.47
C PHE A 54 -17.32 4.26 33.76
N THR A 55 -18.39 4.67 33.08
CA THR A 55 -19.10 5.93 33.34
C THR A 55 -20.40 5.64 34.08
N MET A 56 -20.67 6.29 35.21
CA MET A 56 -21.90 6.11 35.99
C MET A 56 -22.80 7.34 35.86
N LEU A 57 -23.98 7.20 35.25
CA LEU A 57 -24.90 8.30 34.92
C LEU A 57 -25.79 8.73 36.10
N SER A 58 -26.12 7.81 37.01
CA SER A 58 -26.82 8.11 38.28
C SER A 58 -26.34 7.20 39.42
N ASP A 59 -26.47 7.63 40.67
CA ASP A 59 -25.95 6.93 41.87
C ASP A 59 -24.45 6.60 41.85
N GLY A 60 -23.63 7.50 41.30
CA GLY A 60 -22.18 7.29 41.18
C GLY A 60 -21.45 7.04 42.51
N MET A 61 -20.17 6.67 42.43
CA MET A 61 -19.32 6.56 43.61
C MET A 61 -19.18 7.93 44.28
N VAL A 62 -19.99 8.15 45.31
CA VAL A 62 -19.89 9.32 46.18
C VAL A 62 -18.61 9.17 46.99
N ASN A 63 -17.64 10.05 46.78
CA ASN A 63 -16.47 10.10 47.64
C ASN A 63 -16.89 10.51 49.07
N LYS A 64 -15.99 10.41 50.05
CA LYS A 64 -16.29 10.78 51.45
C LYS A 64 -16.72 12.26 51.63
N GLU A 65 -16.56 13.08 50.60
CA GLU A 65 -16.82 14.53 50.57
C GLU A 65 -18.10 14.88 49.76
N GLY A 66 -18.86 13.90 49.27
CA GLY A 66 -20.09 14.12 48.50
C GLY A 66 -19.90 14.34 46.99
N GLY A 67 -18.67 14.27 46.49
CA GLY A 67 -18.36 14.38 45.05
C GLY A 67 -18.64 13.09 44.30
N VAL A 68 -19.35 13.20 43.16
CA VAL A 68 -19.63 12.08 42.26
C VAL A 68 -18.42 11.85 41.34
N HIS A 69 -17.74 10.71 41.46
CA HIS A 69 -16.79 10.30 40.43
C HIS A 69 -17.56 9.69 39.24
N GLY A 70 -17.61 10.43 38.14
CA GLY A 70 -18.32 10.00 36.92
C GLY A 70 -17.57 8.98 36.07
N LEU A 71 -16.27 8.74 36.28
CA LEU A 71 -15.44 7.85 35.45
C LEU A 71 -14.46 7.01 36.29
N LEU A 72 -14.50 5.69 36.14
CA LEU A 72 -13.56 4.73 36.73
C LEU A 72 -12.68 4.14 35.62
N CYS A 73 -11.37 4.05 35.85
CA CYS A 73 -10.44 3.36 34.96
C CYS A 73 -9.89 2.12 35.68
N VAL A 74 -10.08 0.95 35.08
CA VAL A 74 -9.62 -0.34 35.62
C VAL A 74 -8.59 -0.94 34.67
N SER A 75 -7.43 -1.30 35.21
CA SER A 75 -6.40 -2.04 34.48
C SER A 75 -6.58 -3.53 34.76
N VAL A 76 -6.69 -4.34 33.71
CA VAL A 76 -6.95 -5.78 33.82
C VAL A 76 -5.65 -6.55 33.64
N PHE A 77 -5.39 -7.51 34.53
CA PHE A 77 -4.22 -8.37 34.50
C PHE A 77 -4.62 -9.84 34.57
N SER A 78 -3.74 -10.71 34.07
CA SER A 78 -3.85 -12.16 34.23
C SER A 78 -2.49 -12.77 34.56
N CYS A 79 -2.47 -13.91 35.23
CA CYS A 79 -1.30 -14.78 35.35
C CYS A 79 -1.74 -16.24 35.14
N GLU A 80 -0.81 -17.10 34.75
CA GLU A 80 -1.07 -18.55 34.69
C GLU A 80 -0.96 -19.14 36.11
N LYS A 81 -1.81 -20.11 36.44
CA LYS A 81 -1.91 -20.68 37.80
C LYS A 81 -0.58 -21.28 38.25
N GLU A 82 0.14 -21.93 37.35
CA GLU A 82 1.43 -22.58 37.59
C GLU A 82 2.53 -21.59 37.98
N GLU A 83 2.35 -20.31 37.67
CA GLU A 83 3.29 -19.23 38.00
C GLU A 83 2.94 -18.53 39.33
N THR A 84 1.83 -18.92 39.96
CA THR A 84 1.43 -18.41 41.28
C THR A 84 1.93 -19.30 42.41
N GLY A 85 2.29 -18.69 43.53
CA GLY A 85 2.52 -19.34 44.82
C GLY A 85 1.34 -19.14 45.78
N GLY A 86 1.39 -19.77 46.94
CA GLY A 86 0.32 -19.71 47.95
C GLY A 86 -0.86 -20.65 47.66
N GLU A 87 -1.88 -20.58 48.50
CA GLU A 87 -3.11 -21.35 48.36
C GLU A 87 -4.33 -20.41 48.33
N LEU A 88 -5.33 -20.78 47.53
CA LEU A 88 -6.57 -20.02 47.45
C LEU A 88 -7.34 -20.15 48.78
N ILE A 89 -7.40 -19.06 49.54
CA ILE A 89 -8.11 -19.00 50.82
C ILE A 89 -9.29 -18.04 50.75
N GLU A 90 -10.32 -18.30 51.55
CA GLU A 90 -11.39 -17.35 51.79
C GLU A 90 -10.92 -16.29 52.79
N THR A 91 -11.19 -15.02 52.49
CA THR A 91 -10.83 -13.88 53.33
C THR A 91 -12.08 -13.20 53.89
N GLU A 92 -11.90 -12.19 54.73
CA GLU A 92 -12.98 -11.31 55.19
C GLU A 92 -13.64 -10.57 54.02
N GLU A 93 -12.92 -10.37 52.91
CA GLU A 93 -13.37 -9.59 51.75
C GLU A 93 -13.98 -10.45 50.65
N MET A 94 -13.36 -11.59 50.35
CA MET A 94 -13.62 -12.35 49.13
C MET A 94 -13.65 -13.86 49.39
N LYS A 95 -14.59 -14.54 48.73
CA LYS A 95 -14.65 -16.00 48.65
C LYS A 95 -14.14 -16.47 47.29
N GLY A 96 -12.93 -17.04 47.26
CA GLY A 96 -12.33 -17.59 46.03
C GLY A 96 -12.97 -18.92 45.60
N VAL A 97 -13.20 -19.09 44.30
CA VAL A 97 -13.64 -20.35 43.68
C VAL A 97 -12.95 -20.50 42.32
N TRP A 98 -12.50 -21.71 41.99
CA TRP A 98 -12.00 -22.05 40.65
C TRP A 98 -13.17 -22.39 39.71
N TRP A 99 -13.16 -21.81 38.52
CA TRP A 99 -14.17 -22.03 37.48
C TRP A 99 -13.51 -22.58 36.22
N ASP A 100 -14.19 -23.47 35.49
CA ASP A 100 -13.82 -23.74 34.10
C ASP A 100 -14.12 -22.48 33.27
N ILE A 101 -13.19 -22.08 32.41
CA ILE A 101 -13.31 -20.89 31.55
C ILE A 101 -14.58 -20.95 30.67
N ARG A 102 -15.06 -22.15 30.34
CA ARG A 102 -16.28 -22.36 29.55
C ARG A 102 -17.56 -22.26 30.37
N GLU A 103 -17.46 -22.24 31.70
CA GLU A 103 -18.58 -22.28 32.63
C GLU A 103 -18.51 -21.09 33.63
N LEU A 104 -18.05 -19.93 33.15
CA LEU A 104 -17.98 -18.72 33.97
C LEU A 104 -19.38 -18.32 34.48
N PRO A 105 -19.51 -17.88 35.75
CA PRO A 105 -20.80 -17.52 36.36
C PRO A 105 -21.27 -16.12 35.93
N LEU A 106 -21.29 -15.82 34.63
CA LEU A 106 -21.51 -14.47 34.07
C LEU A 106 -22.80 -13.80 34.57
N GLN A 107 -23.86 -14.58 34.82
CA GLN A 107 -25.12 -14.05 35.37
C GLN A 107 -24.98 -13.47 36.79
N GLY A 108 -24.03 -13.96 37.57
CA GLY A 108 -23.72 -13.46 38.91
C GLY A 108 -22.55 -12.47 38.93
N MET A 109 -22.04 -12.06 37.77
CA MET A 109 -20.97 -11.08 37.60
C MET A 109 -21.55 -9.68 37.33
N TRP A 110 -20.71 -8.70 37.02
CA TRP A 110 -21.20 -7.40 36.58
C TRP A 110 -21.80 -7.50 35.17
N ALA A 111 -22.75 -6.60 34.84
CA ALA A 111 -23.48 -6.65 33.58
C ALA A 111 -22.56 -6.47 32.36
N ASP A 112 -21.42 -5.81 32.53
CA ASP A 112 -20.40 -5.62 31.50
C ASP A 112 -19.55 -6.87 31.25
N ASP A 113 -19.33 -7.71 32.27
CA ASP A 113 -18.36 -8.83 32.23
C ASP A 113 -18.66 -9.81 31.09
N GLN A 114 -19.94 -10.04 30.79
CA GLN A 114 -20.36 -10.91 29.67
C GLN A 114 -19.89 -10.43 28.28
N TYR A 115 -19.58 -9.14 28.13
CA TYR A 115 -19.20 -8.55 26.83
C TYR A 115 -17.69 -8.54 26.58
N TRP A 116 -16.85 -8.73 27.60
CA TRP A 116 -15.39 -8.64 27.44
C TRP A 116 -14.62 -9.83 28.00
N LEU A 117 -15.04 -10.36 29.15
CA LEU A 117 -14.30 -11.41 29.86
C LEU A 117 -14.16 -12.72 29.05
N PRO A 118 -15.20 -13.19 28.32
CA PRO A 118 -15.06 -14.39 27.47
C PRO A 118 -14.02 -14.24 26.36
N TYR A 119 -13.84 -13.04 25.80
CA TYR A 119 -12.85 -12.80 24.75
C TYR A 119 -11.41 -12.78 25.29
N LEU A 120 -11.24 -12.32 26.54
CA LEU A 120 -9.94 -12.27 27.22
C LEU A 120 -9.45 -13.66 27.67
N LEU A 121 -10.38 -14.50 28.15
CA LEU A 121 -10.08 -15.86 28.65
C LEU A 121 -10.25 -16.94 27.58
N GLY A 122 -10.92 -16.64 26.46
CA GLY A 122 -11.16 -17.57 25.35
C GLY A 122 -9.90 -18.00 24.59
N PRO A 123 -10.03 -18.89 23.61
CA PRO A 123 -8.90 -19.50 22.91
C PRO A 123 -8.01 -18.50 22.17
N GLU A 124 -8.58 -17.37 21.70
CA GLU A 124 -7.84 -16.30 21.04
C GLU A 124 -7.07 -15.40 22.02
N LYS A 125 -7.37 -15.46 23.32
CA LYS A 125 -6.74 -14.66 24.40
C LYS A 125 -6.61 -13.16 24.04
N ASN A 126 -7.64 -12.57 23.43
CA ASN A 126 -7.59 -11.17 22.98
C ASN A 126 -7.37 -10.22 24.17
N ASP A 127 -6.57 -9.18 23.94
CA ASP A 127 -6.46 -8.07 24.90
C ASP A 127 -7.65 -7.12 24.71
N ILE A 128 -8.09 -6.45 25.79
CA ILE A 128 -9.38 -5.74 25.80
C ILE A 128 -9.22 -4.25 26.06
N LEU A 129 -9.89 -3.43 25.25
CA LEU A 129 -10.23 -2.05 25.60
C LEU A 129 -11.74 -1.88 25.64
N GLY A 130 -12.30 -1.68 26.82
CA GLY A 130 -13.74 -1.58 27.04
C GLY A 130 -14.16 -0.23 27.60
N HIS A 131 -15.26 0.31 27.09
CA HIS A 131 -15.94 1.50 27.61
C HIS A 131 -17.38 1.12 27.91
N PHE A 132 -17.84 1.36 29.13
CA PHE A 132 -19.15 0.95 29.62
C PHE A 132 -19.82 2.13 30.32
N ILE A 133 -21.05 2.42 29.93
CA ILE A 133 -21.86 3.48 30.52
C ILE A 133 -23.02 2.83 31.27
N PHE A 134 -23.05 3.02 32.57
CA PHE A 134 -24.06 2.48 33.48
C PHE A 134 -25.07 3.56 33.86
N GLU A 135 -26.36 3.23 33.81
CA GLU A 135 -27.42 4.10 34.35
C GLU A 135 -27.42 4.01 35.87
N ASP A 136 -27.33 2.78 36.39
CA ASP A 136 -27.19 2.45 37.80
C ASP A 136 -26.26 1.23 38.00
N LYS A 137 -26.17 0.67 39.21
CA LYS A 137 -25.29 -0.48 39.55
C LYS A 137 -25.62 -1.80 38.83
N SER A 138 -26.72 -1.87 38.10
CA SER A 138 -27.25 -3.06 37.44
C SER A 138 -27.57 -2.88 35.96
N ILE A 139 -27.82 -1.65 35.51
CA ILE A 139 -28.29 -1.35 34.16
C ILE A 139 -27.15 -0.73 33.34
N LEU A 140 -26.70 -1.46 32.32
CA LEU A 140 -25.75 -1.00 31.32
C LEU A 140 -26.49 -0.27 30.18
N SER A 141 -26.29 1.04 30.05
CA SER A 141 -26.93 1.89 29.03
C SER A 141 -26.31 1.69 27.65
N SER A 142 -24.98 1.71 27.58
CA SER A 142 -24.25 1.48 26.34
C SER A 142 -22.83 0.98 26.62
N TYR A 143 -22.22 0.35 25.62
CA TYR A 143 -20.84 -0.10 25.72
C TYR A 143 -20.14 -0.12 24.37
N THR A 144 -18.81 -0.12 24.41
CA THR A 144 -17.94 -0.39 23.27
C THR A 144 -16.80 -1.27 23.76
N VAL A 145 -16.57 -2.38 23.06
CA VAL A 145 -15.46 -3.30 23.33
C VAL A 145 -14.62 -3.43 22.07
N HIS A 146 -13.33 -3.12 22.19
CA HIS A 146 -12.35 -3.35 21.15
C HIS A 146 -11.49 -4.56 21.53
N LEU A 147 -11.50 -5.56 20.67
CA LEU A 147 -10.60 -6.70 20.75
C LEU A 147 -9.26 -6.31 20.12
N LEU A 148 -8.19 -6.42 20.89
CA LEU A 148 -6.84 -6.13 20.47
C LEU A 148 -6.06 -7.44 20.35
N PRO A 149 -5.08 -7.53 19.42
CA PRO A 149 -4.17 -8.66 19.35
C PRO A 149 -3.50 -8.90 20.71
N SER A 150 -3.28 -10.17 21.07
CA SER A 150 -2.61 -10.53 22.32
C SER A 150 -1.24 -9.85 22.44
N LEU A 151 -0.89 -9.39 23.64
CA LEU A 151 0.35 -8.63 23.98
C LEU A 151 0.36 -7.15 23.55
N SER A 152 -0.79 -6.58 23.17
CA SER A 152 -0.89 -5.14 22.84
C SER A 152 -0.57 -4.24 24.04
N PHE A 153 -0.80 -4.72 25.26
CA PHE A 153 -0.46 -3.98 26.48
C PHE A 153 0.91 -4.34 27.07
N SER A 154 1.60 -5.37 26.55
CA SER A 154 2.96 -5.74 26.99
C SER A 154 4.02 -4.76 26.47
N THR A 155 3.69 -3.98 25.44
CA THR A 155 4.47 -2.80 25.07
C THR A 155 4.30 -1.76 26.18
N SER A 156 5.25 -1.77 27.11
CA SER A 156 5.33 -0.89 28.27
C SER A 156 4.62 0.46 28.05
N LEU A 157 3.68 0.80 28.94
CA LEU A 157 3.03 2.11 29.02
C LEU A 157 4.03 3.28 29.08
N SER A 158 5.31 3.02 29.31
CA SER A 158 6.39 4.00 29.11
C SER A 158 6.47 4.55 27.66
N ASN A 159 5.98 3.80 26.66
CA ASN A 159 5.87 4.27 25.28
C ASN A 159 4.60 5.11 25.03
N LEU A 160 3.51 4.85 25.75
CA LEU A 160 2.26 5.63 25.68
C LEU A 160 2.32 6.93 26.49
N LYS A 161 3.21 7.04 27.48
CA LYS A 161 3.56 8.32 28.14
C LYS A 161 4.15 9.37 27.18
N LYS A 162 4.36 9.02 25.90
CA LYS A 162 4.99 9.87 24.88
C LYS A 162 4.03 10.37 23.82
N LEU A 163 2.71 10.21 23.93
CA LEU A 163 1.76 10.86 23.02
C LEU A 163 1.08 12.02 23.76
N ARG A 164 1.33 13.25 23.31
CA ARG A 164 0.73 14.48 23.82
C ARG A 164 -0.22 15.00 22.76
N VAL A 165 -1.50 15.11 23.08
CA VAL A 165 -2.45 15.77 22.18
C VAL A 165 -2.17 17.27 22.26
N ASP A 166 -1.70 17.87 21.17
CA ASP A 166 -1.38 19.30 21.13
C ASP A 166 -2.63 20.15 21.06
N HIS A 167 -3.57 19.74 20.21
CA HIS A 167 -4.87 20.38 20.08
C HIS A 167 -5.93 19.40 19.59
N LEU A 168 -7.15 19.61 20.10
CA LEU A 168 -8.37 18.92 19.68
C LEU A 168 -9.25 19.94 18.96
N VAL A 169 -9.72 19.63 17.75
CA VAL A 169 -10.61 20.52 16.98
C VAL A 169 -11.99 19.91 16.90
N PHE A 170 -12.95 20.59 17.52
CA PHE A 170 -14.35 20.18 17.57
C PHE A 170 -15.19 21.07 16.66
N GLY A 171 -15.81 20.47 15.65
CA GLY A 171 -16.71 21.15 14.73
C GLY A 171 -18.12 21.19 15.26
N VAL A 172 -18.78 22.34 15.15
CA VAL A 172 -20.21 22.46 15.44
C VAL A 172 -21.00 22.83 14.18
N PRO A 173 -22.14 22.17 13.92
CA PRO A 173 -22.95 22.45 12.73
C PRO A 173 -23.59 23.85 12.82
N PRO A 174 -23.95 24.47 11.69
CA PRO A 174 -24.62 25.78 11.68
C PRO A 174 -25.96 25.78 12.43
N SER A 175 -26.63 24.63 12.49
CA SER A 175 -27.88 24.41 13.23
C SER A 175 -27.70 24.25 14.74
N PHE A 176 -26.46 24.23 15.25
CA PHE A 176 -26.23 24.01 16.67
C PHE A 176 -26.74 25.18 17.53
N SER A 177 -27.60 24.86 18.50
CA SER A 177 -28.15 25.80 19.46
C SER A 177 -28.13 25.21 20.86
N PHE A 178 -27.84 26.02 21.88
CA PHE A 178 -27.85 25.60 23.28
C PHE A 178 -28.49 26.68 24.16
N SER A 179 -29.18 26.28 25.23
CA SER A 179 -29.69 27.18 26.27
C SER A 179 -29.70 26.47 27.63
N SER A 180 -29.20 27.11 28.69
CA SER A 180 -28.99 26.50 30.01
C SER A 180 -30.21 26.47 30.96
N GLU A 181 -31.43 26.41 30.41
CA GLU A 181 -32.73 26.34 31.11
C GLU A 181 -33.16 27.55 31.98
N GLY A 182 -34.47 27.87 31.90
CA GLY A 182 -35.20 28.56 32.98
C GLY A 182 -35.65 30.01 32.76
N LYS A 183 -35.11 30.74 31.78
CA LYS A 183 -35.66 32.07 31.42
C LYS A 183 -36.30 32.04 30.04
N LYS A 184 -37.64 32.03 30.03
CA LYS A 184 -38.45 32.64 28.97
C LYS A 184 -38.15 34.15 28.95
N GLU A 185 -36.97 34.54 28.49
CA GLU A 185 -36.79 35.90 27.98
C GLU A 185 -37.40 35.94 26.58
N LYS A 186 -38.31 36.90 26.41
CA LYS A 186 -39.17 37.11 25.25
C LYS A 186 -38.42 36.96 23.93
N ASP A 187 -39.10 36.29 22.99
CA ASP A 187 -38.71 35.93 21.63
C ASP A 187 -38.30 37.09 20.68
N GLU A 188 -37.82 38.23 21.17
CA GLU A 188 -37.49 39.41 20.35
C GLU A 188 -35.98 39.72 20.21
N LYS A 189 -35.07 38.86 20.73
CA LYS A 189 -33.60 39.06 20.57
C LYS A 189 -32.80 37.81 20.21
N ARG A 190 -33.43 36.73 19.72
CA ARG A 190 -32.74 35.47 19.39
C ARG A 190 -32.07 35.43 18.01
N GLU A 191 -32.26 36.41 17.14
CA GLU A 191 -31.79 36.36 15.74
C GLU A 191 -30.27 36.55 15.52
N ASN A 192 -29.44 36.73 16.56
CA ASN A 192 -28.03 37.16 16.36
C ASN A 192 -26.94 36.31 17.05
N PHE A 193 -27.23 35.13 17.60
CA PHE A 193 -26.18 34.26 18.15
C PHE A 193 -25.68 33.28 17.10
N SER A 194 -24.36 33.27 16.84
CA SER A 194 -23.74 32.28 15.95
C SER A 194 -23.67 30.91 16.63
N SER A 195 -23.62 29.83 15.85
CA SER A 195 -23.44 28.48 16.40
C SER A 195 -22.17 28.34 17.26
N LEU A 196 -21.12 29.12 16.97
CA LEU A 196 -19.93 29.21 17.81
C LEU A 196 -20.21 29.76 19.20
N SER A 197 -21.06 30.80 19.31
CA SER A 197 -21.42 31.39 20.60
C SER A 197 -22.25 30.42 21.45
N CYS A 198 -23.22 29.73 20.83
CA CYS A 198 -23.97 28.65 21.46
C CYS A 198 -23.04 27.51 21.93
N ALA A 199 -22.05 27.14 21.12
CA ALA A 199 -21.07 26.11 21.45
C ALA A 199 -20.14 26.51 22.60
N SER A 200 -19.71 27.77 22.64
CA SER A 200 -18.91 28.32 23.75
C SER A 200 -19.68 28.25 25.07
N GLU A 201 -20.96 28.63 25.09
CA GLU A 201 -21.82 28.53 26.27
C GLU A 201 -22.07 27.08 26.68
N TRP A 202 -22.36 26.20 25.72
CA TRP A 202 -22.53 24.76 25.97
C TRP A 202 -21.27 24.16 26.59
N PHE A 203 -20.10 24.48 26.04
CA PHE A 203 -18.82 24.00 26.55
C PHE A 203 -18.54 24.50 27.97
N TYR A 204 -18.82 25.78 28.24
CA TYR A 204 -18.70 26.34 29.59
C TYR A 204 -19.63 25.65 30.59
N HIS A 205 -20.90 25.44 30.23
CA HIS A 205 -21.86 24.77 31.10
C HIS A 205 -21.51 23.31 31.37
N THR A 206 -20.89 22.64 30.38
CA THR A 206 -20.53 21.22 30.48
C THR A 206 -19.22 21.01 31.25
N THR A 207 -18.24 21.90 31.07
CA THR A 207 -16.87 21.69 31.56
C THR A 207 -16.46 22.64 32.69
N GLY A 208 -17.19 23.74 32.89
CA GLY A 208 -16.81 24.85 33.76
C GLY A 208 -15.72 25.78 33.20
N VAL A 209 -15.19 25.50 32.00
CA VAL A 209 -14.13 26.29 31.35
C VAL A 209 -14.73 27.15 30.24
N LYS A 210 -14.52 28.46 30.29
CA LYS A 210 -15.02 29.37 29.26
C LYS A 210 -13.98 29.48 28.13
N PRO A 211 -14.30 29.08 26.88
CA PRO A 211 -13.38 29.26 25.76
C PRO A 211 -13.16 30.75 25.46
N ASP A 212 -11.93 31.15 25.22
CA ASP A 212 -11.57 32.47 24.73
C ASP A 212 -11.90 32.60 23.24
N VAL A 213 -12.24 33.80 22.80
CA VAL A 213 -12.51 34.06 21.38
C VAL A 213 -11.23 33.82 20.59
N GLY A 214 -11.30 32.98 19.56
CA GLY A 214 -10.19 32.69 18.67
C GLY A 214 -10.15 33.66 17.48
N GLY A 215 -9.75 33.13 16.33
CA GLY A 215 -9.66 33.85 15.06
C GLY A 215 -10.79 33.55 14.08
N ARG A 216 -10.81 34.34 13.01
CA ARG A 216 -11.61 34.09 11.81
C ARG A 216 -10.69 33.56 10.72
N HIS A 217 -11.12 32.52 10.02
CA HIS A 217 -10.37 31.90 8.95
C HIS A 217 -10.85 32.46 7.60
N GLU A 218 -10.35 33.63 7.22
CA GLU A 218 -10.73 34.32 5.98
C GLU A 218 -10.44 33.46 4.74
N GLY A 219 -11.41 33.36 3.84
CA GLY A 219 -11.33 32.51 2.64
C GLY A 219 -11.62 31.03 2.88
N LEU A 220 -11.66 30.59 4.15
CA LEU A 220 -12.01 29.23 4.57
C LEU A 220 -13.44 29.13 5.14
N GLY A 221 -14.07 30.27 5.46
CA GLY A 221 -15.48 30.38 5.83
C GLY A 221 -15.80 29.94 7.26
N THR A 222 -14.83 29.91 8.16
CA THR A 222 -15.00 29.44 9.55
C THR A 222 -14.43 30.42 10.58
N HIS A 223 -14.84 30.28 11.83
CA HIS A 223 -14.30 30.99 12.99
C HIS A 223 -14.27 30.06 14.22
N ASN A 224 -13.43 30.37 15.21
CA ASN A 224 -13.23 29.47 16.34
C ASN A 224 -13.20 30.20 17.71
N CYS A 225 -13.31 29.40 18.77
CA CYS A 225 -12.96 29.75 20.13
C CYS A 225 -12.10 28.64 20.73
N VAL A 226 -11.30 28.98 21.74
CA VAL A 226 -10.22 28.14 22.22
C VAL A 226 -10.26 28.07 23.74
N ALA A 227 -10.35 26.87 24.30
CA ALA A 227 -10.23 26.64 25.74
C ALA A 227 -8.83 26.10 26.06
N HIS A 228 -8.07 26.83 26.87
CA HIS A 228 -6.75 26.39 27.31
C HIS A 228 -6.85 25.20 28.27
N LEU A 229 -6.06 24.15 28.00
CA LEU A 229 -5.98 22.95 28.83
C LEU A 229 -4.72 22.93 29.73
N GLY A 230 -3.99 24.06 29.78
CA GLY A 230 -2.69 24.23 30.44
C GLY A 230 -1.49 24.05 29.49
N GLY A 231 -0.36 24.69 29.78
CA GLY A 231 0.81 24.65 28.87
C GLY A 231 0.51 25.25 27.49
N ASN A 232 0.98 24.59 26.42
CA ASN A 232 0.69 24.95 25.02
C ASN A 232 -0.53 24.20 24.45
N TYR A 233 -1.33 23.53 25.30
CA TYR A 233 -2.43 22.66 24.87
C TYR A 233 -3.76 23.40 24.87
N TYR A 234 -4.57 23.16 23.85
CA TYR A 234 -5.87 23.79 23.74
C TYR A 234 -6.95 22.92 23.09
N PHE A 235 -8.18 23.18 23.48
CA PHE A 235 -9.39 22.64 22.86
C PHE A 235 -9.99 23.72 21.97
N GLU A 236 -9.96 23.51 20.65
CA GLU A 236 -10.51 24.41 19.66
C GLU A 236 -11.94 24.00 19.31
N ILE A 237 -12.86 24.94 19.38
CA ILE A 237 -14.24 24.79 18.90
C ILE A 237 -14.35 25.64 17.64
N ILE A 238 -14.69 25.03 16.51
CA ILE A 238 -14.78 25.69 15.21
C ILE A 238 -16.21 25.62 14.67
N ALA A 239 -16.69 26.73 14.10
CA ALA A 239 -17.99 26.84 13.47
C ALA A 239 -17.89 27.55 12.11
N GLN A 240 -18.94 27.46 11.31
CA GLN A 240 -19.06 28.27 10.10
C GLN A 240 -19.22 29.75 10.48
N ASP A 241 -18.46 30.64 9.85
CA ASP A 241 -18.55 32.07 10.11
C ASP A 241 -19.72 32.67 9.31
N PRO A 242 -20.80 33.12 9.96
CA PRO A 242 -21.98 33.62 9.27
C PRO A 242 -21.72 34.93 8.49
N GLN A 243 -20.60 35.60 8.73
CA GLN A 243 -20.23 36.84 8.02
C GLN A 243 -19.38 36.58 6.77
N GLN A 244 -19.03 35.33 6.47
CA GLN A 244 -18.27 34.97 5.28
C GLN A 244 -19.14 34.21 4.27
N PRO A 245 -18.93 34.41 2.96
CA PRO A 245 -19.59 33.60 1.95
C PRO A 245 -19.20 32.12 2.12
N THR A 246 -20.15 31.22 1.96
CA THR A 246 -19.89 29.77 2.07
C THR A 246 -19.02 29.32 0.89
N PRO A 247 -17.80 28.82 1.10
CA PRO A 247 -16.95 28.36 0.01
C PRO A 247 -17.51 27.06 -0.63
N PRO A 248 -17.24 26.78 -1.92
CA PRO A 248 -17.74 25.59 -2.63
C PRO A 248 -17.33 24.26 -1.99
N LYS A 249 -16.22 24.26 -1.25
CA LYS A 249 -15.79 23.20 -0.35
C LYS A 249 -15.52 23.83 1.01
N THR A 250 -16.28 23.44 2.02
CA THR A 250 -16.04 23.94 3.38
C THR A 250 -14.82 23.28 4.00
N TRP A 251 -13.97 24.10 4.63
CA TRP A 251 -12.82 23.65 5.41
C TRP A 251 -13.21 22.53 6.40
N MET A 252 -12.38 21.49 6.52
CA MET A 252 -12.60 20.32 7.41
C MET A 252 -13.95 19.60 7.25
N GLY A 253 -14.66 19.76 6.13
CA GLY A 253 -15.94 19.09 5.90
C GLY A 253 -17.10 19.64 6.75
N MET A 254 -16.97 20.86 7.26
CA MET A 254 -17.94 21.51 8.15
C MET A 254 -19.40 21.48 7.65
N SER A 255 -19.64 21.58 6.34
CA SER A 255 -21.00 21.53 5.77
C SER A 255 -21.69 20.18 5.92
N SER A 256 -20.96 19.12 6.23
CA SER A 256 -21.50 17.75 6.36
C SER A 256 -21.80 17.35 7.80
N LEU A 257 -21.50 18.21 8.78
CA LEU A 257 -21.78 17.95 10.19
C LEU A 257 -23.29 18.02 10.47
N SER A 258 -23.83 16.95 11.07
CA SER A 258 -25.19 16.91 11.60
C SER A 258 -25.24 17.12 13.12
N SER A 259 -24.13 16.91 13.82
CA SER A 259 -23.98 17.09 15.26
C SER A 259 -22.55 17.56 15.60
N PRO A 260 -22.33 18.18 16.77
CA PRO A 260 -20.99 18.50 17.26
C PRO A 260 -20.09 17.27 17.23
N SER A 261 -18.94 17.35 16.57
CA SER A 261 -18.06 16.21 16.33
C SER A 261 -16.58 16.60 16.39
N LEU A 262 -15.72 15.68 16.82
CA LEU A 262 -14.28 15.85 16.69
C LEU A 262 -13.89 15.77 15.21
N LEU A 263 -13.40 16.88 14.66
CA LEU A 263 -13.01 16.97 13.25
C LEU A 263 -11.59 16.49 13.01
N THR A 264 -10.69 16.86 13.92
CA THR A 264 -9.28 16.49 13.85
C THR A 264 -8.64 16.64 15.23
N PHE A 265 -7.48 16.02 15.39
CA PHE A 265 -6.62 16.18 16.53
C PHE A 265 -5.17 16.16 16.05
N ALA A 266 -4.28 16.89 16.72
CA ALA A 266 -2.85 16.73 16.54
C ALA A 266 -2.24 16.13 17.79
N VAL A 267 -1.29 15.22 17.60
CA VAL A 267 -0.55 14.60 18.68
C VAL A 267 0.93 14.81 18.41
N GLU A 268 1.62 15.52 19.30
CA GLU A 268 3.07 15.57 19.39
C GLU A 268 3.56 14.38 20.20
N ARG A 269 4.72 13.85 19.83
CA ARG A 269 5.39 12.87 20.67
C ARG A 269 6.02 13.60 21.86
N GLY A 270 5.36 13.57 23.01
CA GLY A 270 5.84 14.12 24.26
C GLY A 270 7.05 13.41 24.84
N GLY A 271 8.24 13.79 24.40
CA GLY A 271 9.46 13.43 25.09
C GLY A 271 10.69 13.91 24.32
N GLU A 272 11.59 14.60 25.03
CA GLU A 272 13.02 14.52 24.75
C GLU A 272 13.40 13.04 24.86
N GLY A 273 13.36 12.37 23.72
CA GLY A 273 13.43 10.92 23.62
C GLY A 273 13.45 10.57 22.15
N GLU A 274 14.67 10.66 21.60
CA GLU A 274 15.17 10.16 20.33
C GLU A 274 14.38 8.95 19.78
N GLY A 275 13.21 9.20 19.19
CA GLY A 275 12.62 8.29 18.23
C GLY A 275 13.27 8.61 16.90
N GLY A 276 13.90 7.63 16.24
CA GLY A 276 14.76 7.81 15.05
C GLY A 276 14.12 8.40 13.78
N GLY A 277 13.06 9.20 13.87
CA GLY A 277 12.49 10.03 12.80
C GLY A 277 11.79 9.27 11.66
N ASN A 278 12.08 7.99 11.45
CA ASN A 278 11.61 7.22 10.31
C ASN A 278 10.10 6.95 10.35
N ALA A 279 9.49 6.81 9.17
CA ALA A 279 8.06 6.50 9.06
C ALA A 279 7.77 5.55 7.89
N GLY A 280 6.77 4.70 8.06
CA GLY A 280 6.19 3.89 6.98
C GLY A 280 4.78 4.34 6.67
N VAL A 281 4.40 4.35 5.40
CA VAL A 281 3.05 4.66 4.94
C VAL A 281 2.53 3.51 4.08
N SER A 282 1.54 2.78 4.60
CA SER A 282 0.81 1.74 3.90
C SER A 282 -0.42 2.35 3.24
N ALA A 283 -0.47 2.36 1.91
CA ALA A 283 -1.49 3.05 1.16
C ALA A 283 -2.18 2.13 0.18
N VAL A 284 -3.48 2.32 -0.02
CA VAL A 284 -4.24 1.61 -1.05
C VAL A 284 -4.07 2.24 -2.44
N ALA A 285 -4.52 1.56 -3.49
CA ALA A 285 -4.59 2.10 -4.83
C ALA A 285 -5.41 3.40 -4.88
N GLY A 286 -4.81 4.45 -5.44
CA GLY A 286 -5.45 5.77 -5.50
C GLY A 286 -5.54 6.48 -4.14
N GLY A 287 -4.89 5.99 -3.08
CA GLY A 287 -4.87 6.61 -1.74
C GLY A 287 -4.11 7.95 -1.65
N GLY A 288 -3.52 8.40 -2.75
CA GLY A 288 -2.81 9.68 -2.82
C GLY A 288 -1.37 9.66 -2.29
N LYS A 289 -0.67 8.51 -2.34
CA LYS A 289 0.73 8.31 -1.92
C LYS A 289 1.64 9.50 -2.25
N THR A 290 1.85 9.73 -3.55
CA THR A 290 2.73 10.77 -4.08
C THR A 290 2.29 12.17 -3.65
N THR A 291 0.99 12.47 -3.68
CA THR A 291 0.44 13.76 -3.25
C THR A 291 0.69 14.02 -1.76
N THR A 292 0.47 13.02 -0.91
CA THR A 292 0.71 13.11 0.54
C THR A 292 2.20 13.35 0.80
N MET A 293 3.09 12.62 0.12
CA MET A 293 4.53 12.80 0.28
C MET A 293 5.00 14.18 -0.21
N LEU A 294 4.50 14.66 -1.35
CA LEU A 294 4.80 16.00 -1.86
C LEU A 294 4.39 17.12 -0.89
N GLY A 295 3.19 17.03 -0.31
CA GLY A 295 2.73 17.98 0.71
C GLY A 295 3.65 17.96 1.93
N GLY A 296 4.06 16.77 2.38
CA GLY A 296 5.01 16.61 3.48
C GLY A 296 6.39 17.20 3.17
N VAL A 297 6.93 16.97 1.97
CA VAL A 297 8.22 17.54 1.53
C VAL A 297 8.15 19.06 1.45
N SER A 298 7.09 19.60 0.83
CA SER A 298 6.92 21.04 0.67
C SER A 298 6.89 21.74 2.03
N GLU A 299 6.10 21.23 2.97
CA GLU A 299 6.01 21.77 4.33
C GLU A 299 7.33 21.60 5.09
N TRP A 300 8.02 20.46 4.93
CA TRP A 300 9.32 20.23 5.55
C TRP A 300 10.38 21.24 5.05
N VAL A 301 10.44 21.48 3.73
CA VAL A 301 11.37 22.47 3.14
C VAL A 301 11.01 23.88 3.60
N ARG A 302 9.71 24.24 3.60
CA ARG A 302 9.23 25.55 4.05
C ARG A 302 9.69 25.86 5.48
N ARG A 303 9.45 24.94 6.42
CA ARG A 303 9.86 25.11 7.83
C ARG A 303 11.37 25.26 7.97
N ARG A 304 12.16 24.46 7.23
CA ARG A 304 13.62 24.55 7.28
C ARG A 304 14.15 25.88 6.76
N ARG A 305 13.54 26.43 5.71
CA ARG A 305 13.83 27.78 5.21
C ARG A 305 13.54 28.84 6.29
N GLU A 306 12.40 28.73 6.98
CA GLU A 306 12.03 29.65 8.07
C GLU A 306 12.96 29.58 9.28
N GLU A 307 13.50 28.40 9.59
CA GLU A 307 14.52 28.19 10.62
C GLU A 307 15.90 28.76 10.22
N GLY A 308 16.04 29.36 9.03
CA GLY A 308 17.32 29.86 8.51
C GLY A 308 18.33 28.74 8.24
N ARG A 309 17.88 27.49 8.18
CA ARG A 309 18.72 26.35 7.82
C ARG A 309 18.82 26.35 6.31
N ASP A 310 20.01 26.62 5.79
CA ASP A 310 20.29 26.52 4.37
C ASP A 310 21.06 25.20 4.09
N GLY A 311 20.73 24.51 2.99
CA GLY A 311 21.50 23.34 2.53
C GLY A 311 21.05 21.95 3.03
N GLY A 312 19.78 21.75 3.38
CA GLY A 312 19.26 20.40 3.59
C GLY A 312 18.96 19.70 2.27
N LYS A 313 19.35 18.42 2.10
CA LYS A 313 19.08 17.67 0.86
C LYS A 313 18.02 16.61 1.10
N VAL A 314 16.91 16.71 0.37
CA VAL A 314 15.89 15.67 0.29
C VAL A 314 16.21 14.76 -0.90
N LEU A 315 16.27 13.46 -0.66
CA LEU A 315 16.34 12.46 -1.71
C LEU A 315 14.98 11.81 -1.85
N VAL A 316 14.41 11.86 -3.05
CA VAL A 316 13.26 11.03 -3.43
C VAL A 316 13.76 9.95 -4.38
N VAL A 317 13.54 8.70 -4.01
CA VAL A 317 13.90 7.55 -4.82
C VAL A 317 12.69 6.64 -5.00
N GLY A 318 12.53 6.07 -6.19
CA GLY A 318 11.42 5.17 -6.45
C GLY A 318 11.61 4.35 -7.71
N PHE A 319 10.57 3.59 -8.03
CA PHE A 319 10.56 2.69 -9.17
C PHE A 319 10.14 3.40 -10.47
N GLY A 320 10.93 3.22 -11.54
CA GLY A 320 10.61 3.70 -12.89
C GLY A 320 10.93 5.17 -13.17
N LYS A 321 11.42 5.45 -14.39
CA LYS A 321 11.80 6.81 -14.81
C LYS A 321 10.61 7.78 -14.84
N LYS A 322 9.42 7.28 -15.21
CA LYS A 322 8.19 8.08 -15.31
C LYS A 322 7.77 8.67 -13.96
N ASN A 323 7.62 7.82 -12.93
CA ASN A 323 7.20 8.26 -11.60
C ASN A 323 8.16 9.32 -11.04
N MET A 324 9.47 9.13 -11.27
CA MET A 324 10.48 10.09 -10.82
C MET A 324 10.50 11.39 -11.65
N GLY A 325 10.12 11.33 -12.93
CA GLY A 325 9.88 12.52 -13.76
C GLY A 325 8.72 13.35 -13.21
N GLU A 326 7.58 12.70 -12.94
CA GLU A 326 6.41 13.36 -12.35
C GLU A 326 6.72 13.99 -10.97
N TRP A 327 7.51 13.30 -10.15
CA TRP A 327 8.04 13.87 -8.91
C TRP A 327 8.85 15.14 -9.14
N ASN A 328 9.78 15.14 -10.09
CA ASN A 328 10.58 16.33 -10.43
C ASN A 328 9.70 17.49 -10.89
N ASP A 329 8.72 17.24 -11.77
CA ASP A 329 7.82 18.28 -12.28
C ASP A 329 6.99 18.90 -11.14
N ARG A 330 6.43 18.06 -10.27
CA ARG A 330 5.61 18.51 -9.14
C ARG A 330 6.42 19.24 -8.07
N VAL A 331 7.63 18.78 -7.77
CA VAL A 331 8.57 19.47 -6.86
C VAL A 331 8.98 20.83 -7.44
N GLY A 332 9.23 20.89 -8.76
CA GLY A 332 9.54 22.14 -9.46
C GLY A 332 8.39 23.13 -9.38
N ALA A 333 7.16 22.68 -9.63
CA ALA A 333 5.95 23.49 -9.51
C ALA A 333 5.72 24.05 -8.10
N LEU A 334 6.21 23.36 -7.06
CA LEU A 334 6.13 23.79 -5.66
C LEU A 334 7.27 24.74 -5.23
N GLY A 335 8.22 25.06 -6.12
CA GLY A 335 9.34 25.97 -5.81
C GLY A 335 10.35 25.42 -4.80
N VAL A 336 10.43 24.08 -4.69
CA VAL A 336 11.35 23.38 -3.77
C VAL A 336 12.38 22.50 -4.48
N GLY A 337 12.48 22.61 -5.82
CA GLY A 337 13.42 21.82 -6.65
C GLY A 337 14.88 21.89 -6.23
N ASP A 338 15.35 23.05 -5.77
CA ASP A 338 16.75 23.23 -5.37
C ASP A 338 17.14 22.39 -4.13
N TRP A 339 16.15 21.90 -3.39
CA TRP A 339 16.31 21.12 -2.16
C TRP A 339 16.09 19.63 -2.36
N VAL A 340 15.47 19.22 -3.47
CA VAL A 340 14.94 17.87 -3.65
C VAL A 340 15.54 17.24 -4.90
N SER A 341 16.17 16.08 -4.74
CA SER A 341 16.67 15.27 -5.85
C SER A 341 15.76 14.05 -6.04
N CYS A 342 15.07 13.96 -7.18
CA CYS A 342 14.26 12.79 -7.51
C CYS A 342 14.96 11.91 -8.57
N CYS A 343 15.12 10.62 -8.27
CA CYS A 343 15.80 9.70 -9.19
C CYS A 343 15.37 8.25 -9.01
N THR A 344 15.62 7.40 -10.01
CA THR A 344 15.40 5.96 -9.86
C THR A 344 16.55 5.31 -9.08
N PHE A 345 16.32 4.15 -8.46
CA PHE A 345 17.40 3.38 -7.81
C PHE A 345 18.60 3.11 -8.74
N HIS A 346 18.35 2.79 -10.02
CA HIS A 346 19.40 2.55 -11.01
C HIS A 346 20.23 3.81 -11.29
N SER A 347 19.54 4.94 -11.53
CA SER A 347 20.21 6.24 -11.72
C SER A 347 21.02 6.62 -10.49
N LEU A 348 20.46 6.40 -9.29
CA LEU A 348 21.12 6.69 -8.03
C LEU A 348 22.39 5.85 -7.85
N GLY A 349 22.31 4.53 -8.03
CA GLY A 349 23.47 3.64 -7.94
C GLY A 349 24.55 3.99 -8.96
N LYS A 350 24.17 4.29 -10.20
CA LYS A 350 25.10 4.77 -11.24
C LYS A 350 25.82 6.05 -10.80
N ASN A 351 25.07 7.05 -10.35
CA ASN A 351 25.59 8.37 -10.04
C ASN A 351 26.47 8.39 -8.79
N LEU A 352 26.11 7.61 -7.77
CA LEU A 352 26.86 7.58 -6.50
C LEU A 352 28.17 6.82 -6.61
N PHE A 353 28.21 5.76 -7.41
CA PHE A 353 29.34 4.82 -7.42
C PHE A 353 30.14 4.85 -8.71
N PHE A 354 29.62 5.33 -9.84
CA PHE A 354 30.31 5.11 -11.12
C PHE A 354 30.50 6.36 -11.98
N GLU A 355 29.74 7.43 -11.74
CA GLU A 355 29.92 8.71 -12.44
C GLU A 355 30.71 9.73 -11.60
N LYS A 356 31.74 10.31 -12.21
CA LYS A 356 32.43 11.48 -11.64
C LYS A 356 31.57 12.74 -11.82
N PRO A 357 31.56 13.68 -10.85
CA PRO A 357 30.79 14.92 -10.99
C PRO A 357 31.19 15.71 -12.24
N LYS A 358 30.21 16.32 -12.90
CA LYS A 358 30.47 17.38 -13.87
C LYS A 358 30.99 18.59 -13.10
N ILE A 359 32.28 18.86 -13.22
CA ILE A 359 32.89 20.06 -12.64
C ILE A 359 32.47 21.24 -13.52
N GLU A 360 31.68 22.17 -12.99
CA GLU A 360 31.60 23.51 -13.54
C GLU A 360 32.98 24.16 -13.35
N THR A 361 33.55 24.65 -14.44
CA THR A 361 34.90 25.20 -14.53
C THR A 361 35.21 26.19 -13.39
N GLY A 362 36.14 25.85 -12.51
CA GLY A 362 36.78 26.82 -11.62
C GLY A 362 37.16 26.33 -10.21
N SER A 363 36.53 25.30 -9.67
CA SER A 363 36.81 24.81 -8.32
C SER A 363 37.23 23.35 -8.34
N GLN A 364 38.52 23.09 -8.12
CA GLN A 364 39.04 21.74 -7.88
C GLN A 364 38.53 21.25 -6.52
N PRO A 365 37.73 20.17 -6.41
CA PRO A 365 37.43 19.56 -5.13
C PRO A 365 38.53 18.55 -4.80
N TRP A 366 39.29 18.85 -3.74
CA TRP A 366 39.94 17.93 -2.79
C TRP A 366 39.86 16.42 -3.09
N TYR A 367 40.54 15.96 -4.15
CA TYR A 367 40.90 14.54 -4.30
C TYR A 367 42.05 14.25 -3.34
N ASN A 368 41.76 13.92 -2.08
CA ASN A 368 42.81 13.46 -1.17
C ASN A 368 43.05 11.96 -1.43
N ASN A 369 44.04 11.67 -2.26
CA ASN A 369 44.53 10.33 -2.63
C ASN A 369 45.24 9.58 -1.47
N ASN A 370 44.96 9.91 -0.21
CA ASN A 370 45.73 9.45 0.95
C ASN A 370 45.12 8.28 1.74
N SER A 371 44.07 7.61 1.25
CA SER A 371 43.77 6.25 1.68
C SER A 371 44.20 5.29 0.58
N GLY A 372 45.20 4.44 0.86
CA GLY A 372 45.76 3.45 -0.07
C GLY A 372 44.80 2.34 -0.50
N ASN A 373 43.50 2.60 -0.63
CA ASN A 373 42.48 1.65 -1.05
C ASN A 373 42.12 1.90 -2.52
N ASN A 374 42.87 1.23 -3.39
CA ASN A 374 42.87 1.28 -4.86
C ASN A 374 41.56 0.78 -5.54
N LYS A 375 40.38 0.89 -4.90
CA LYS A 375 39.12 0.36 -5.49
C LYS A 375 38.60 1.17 -6.68
N TRP A 376 38.91 2.48 -6.75
CA TRP A 376 38.32 3.41 -7.73
C TRP A 376 39.22 3.80 -8.91
N SER A 377 40.54 3.65 -8.77
CA SER A 377 41.53 4.14 -9.74
C SER A 377 41.52 3.39 -11.08
N ALA A 378 40.92 2.19 -11.15
CA ALA A 378 40.85 1.35 -12.34
C ALA A 378 39.55 1.48 -13.16
N ILE A 379 38.56 2.26 -12.70
CA ILE A 379 37.17 2.12 -13.18
C ILE A 379 36.72 3.32 -14.01
N ARG A 380 36.87 3.25 -15.34
CA ARG A 380 36.09 4.05 -16.30
C ARG A 380 35.00 3.15 -16.88
N HIS A 381 33.87 3.04 -16.19
CA HIS A 381 32.75 2.27 -16.71
C HIS A 381 32.03 3.02 -17.85
N ARG A 382 31.72 2.31 -18.94
CA ARG A 382 30.78 2.77 -19.97
C ARG A 382 29.52 1.91 -19.89
N LEU A 383 28.36 2.53 -20.04
CA LEU A 383 27.08 1.82 -20.14
C LEU A 383 27.13 0.87 -21.34
N ALA A 384 26.62 -0.35 -21.17
CA ALA A 384 26.42 -1.27 -22.26
C ALA A 384 25.41 -0.71 -23.28
N SER A 385 25.52 -1.13 -24.54
CA SER A 385 24.63 -0.69 -25.64
C SER A 385 23.18 -1.16 -25.47
N SER A 386 22.92 -2.17 -24.63
CA SER A 386 21.58 -2.59 -24.22
C SER A 386 21.63 -3.29 -22.84
N PRO A 387 20.49 -3.42 -22.13
CA PRO A 387 20.43 -3.97 -20.77
C PRO A 387 21.04 -5.37 -20.62
N SER A 388 20.97 -6.22 -21.65
CA SER A 388 21.44 -7.60 -21.58
C SER A 388 22.67 -7.88 -22.46
N ALA A 389 23.15 -6.92 -23.25
CA ALA A 389 24.25 -7.14 -24.20
C ALA A 389 25.55 -7.61 -23.53
N LYS A 390 25.87 -7.06 -22.34
CA LYS A 390 27.03 -7.48 -21.53
C LYS A 390 26.92 -8.96 -21.16
N LYS A 391 25.87 -9.30 -20.40
CA LYS A 391 25.68 -10.66 -19.87
C LYS A 391 25.50 -11.69 -20.98
N LEU A 392 24.81 -11.34 -22.07
CA LEU A 392 24.62 -12.25 -23.19
C LEU A 392 25.93 -12.60 -23.88
N ARG A 393 26.87 -11.64 -24.01
CA ARG A 393 28.22 -11.92 -24.50
C ARG A 393 28.97 -12.86 -23.57
N ILE A 394 28.98 -12.56 -22.26
CA ILE A 394 29.66 -13.38 -21.24
C ILE A 394 29.09 -14.81 -21.23
N ALA A 395 27.76 -14.95 -21.26
CA ALA A 395 27.08 -16.25 -21.28
C ALA A 395 27.48 -17.09 -22.49
N LYS A 396 27.53 -16.48 -23.69
CA LYS A 396 28.00 -17.17 -24.91
C LYS A 396 29.45 -17.63 -24.78
N GLU A 397 30.35 -16.77 -24.28
CA GLU A 397 31.76 -17.13 -24.05
C GLU A 397 31.92 -18.32 -23.09
N ILE A 398 31.21 -18.28 -21.94
CA ILE A 398 31.27 -19.35 -20.92
C ILE A 398 30.75 -20.66 -21.49
N ILE A 399 29.59 -20.65 -22.16
CA ILE A 399 28.97 -21.85 -22.72
C ILE A 399 29.87 -22.47 -23.81
N THR A 400 30.41 -21.66 -24.73
CA THR A 400 31.30 -22.15 -25.79
C THR A 400 32.59 -22.75 -25.23
N ASN A 401 33.22 -22.11 -24.24
CA ASN A 401 34.45 -22.62 -23.64
C ASN A 401 34.23 -23.90 -22.82
N THR A 402 33.06 -24.05 -22.21
CA THR A 402 32.69 -25.26 -21.45
C THR A 402 32.46 -26.45 -22.38
N ASN A 403 31.92 -26.22 -23.59
CA ASN A 403 31.72 -27.27 -24.60
C ASN A 403 33.01 -27.70 -25.33
N ASN A 404 34.07 -26.88 -25.29
CA ASN A 404 35.35 -27.15 -25.97
C ASN A 404 36.38 -27.88 -25.09
N HIS A 405 36.22 -27.86 -23.77
CA HIS A 405 37.06 -28.63 -22.84
C HIS A 405 36.36 -29.95 -22.48
N SER A 406 37.14 -31.00 -22.25
CA SER A 406 36.77 -32.42 -22.11
C SER A 406 35.87 -32.78 -20.91
N PHE A 407 34.86 -31.97 -20.60
CA PHE A 407 33.73 -32.27 -19.71
C PHE A 407 32.53 -32.75 -20.52
N ASN A 408 32.73 -33.79 -21.33
CA ASN A 408 31.69 -34.33 -22.21
C ASN A 408 30.82 -35.40 -21.53
N HIS A 409 30.72 -35.38 -20.20
CA HIS A 409 29.94 -36.37 -19.46
C HIS A 409 28.56 -35.91 -18.99
N ASN A 410 28.27 -34.60 -18.91
CA ASN A 410 26.97 -34.15 -18.44
C ASN A 410 26.28 -33.26 -19.48
N ASN A 411 25.14 -33.72 -19.97
CA ASN A 411 24.21 -33.02 -20.87
C ASN A 411 23.61 -31.74 -20.22
N VAL A 412 24.43 -30.76 -19.85
CA VAL A 412 23.94 -29.48 -19.33
C VAL A 412 23.46 -28.63 -20.49
N VAL A 413 22.14 -28.64 -20.73
CA VAL A 413 21.53 -27.87 -21.80
C VAL A 413 20.86 -26.64 -21.20
N ILE A 414 21.55 -25.50 -21.28
CA ILE A 414 20.96 -24.20 -20.95
C ILE A 414 21.24 -23.20 -22.06
N SER A 415 20.23 -22.41 -22.43
CA SER A 415 20.43 -21.33 -23.39
C SER A 415 21.18 -20.15 -22.76
N PRO A 416 21.96 -19.36 -23.52
CA PRO A 416 22.58 -18.15 -23.01
C PRO A 416 21.57 -17.19 -22.37
N LEU A 417 20.35 -17.07 -22.92
CA LEU A 417 19.30 -16.20 -22.37
C LEU A 417 18.81 -16.68 -21.01
N SER A 418 18.56 -17.99 -20.86
CA SER A 418 18.16 -18.59 -19.58
C SER A 418 19.24 -18.40 -18.52
N LEU A 419 20.52 -18.55 -18.90
CA LEU A 419 21.65 -18.29 -18.00
C LEU A 419 21.73 -16.81 -17.59
N VAL A 420 21.49 -15.87 -18.52
CA VAL A 420 21.39 -14.44 -18.21
C VAL A 420 20.24 -14.14 -17.25
N GLN A 421 19.07 -14.77 -17.43
CA GLN A 421 17.91 -14.58 -16.55
C GLN A 421 18.22 -15.06 -15.12
N LEU A 422 18.70 -16.30 -14.95
CA LEU A 422 19.10 -16.83 -13.65
C LEU A 422 20.16 -15.96 -12.97
N THR A 423 21.19 -15.54 -13.72
CA THR A 423 22.24 -14.64 -13.19
C THR A 423 21.64 -13.32 -12.71
N SER A 424 20.71 -12.73 -13.47
CA SER A 424 20.07 -11.45 -13.12
C SER A 424 19.21 -11.60 -11.87
N MET A 425 18.48 -12.71 -11.73
CA MET A 425 17.74 -13.04 -10.51
C MET A 425 18.68 -13.18 -9.30
N CYS A 426 19.83 -13.87 -9.43
CA CYS A 426 20.82 -13.93 -8.35
C CYS A 426 21.33 -12.54 -7.97
N GLN A 427 21.65 -11.68 -8.94
CA GLN A 427 22.15 -10.33 -8.69
C GLN A 427 21.13 -9.44 -7.98
N MET A 428 19.87 -9.45 -8.42
CA MET A 428 18.80 -8.64 -7.82
C MET A 428 18.40 -9.10 -6.41
N ASN A 429 18.61 -10.39 -6.12
CA ASN A 429 18.36 -10.97 -4.80
C ASN A 429 19.58 -11.03 -3.88
N LEU A 430 20.76 -10.63 -4.37
CA LEU A 430 22.03 -10.77 -3.65
C LEU A 430 22.34 -12.23 -3.27
N ILE A 431 21.91 -13.19 -4.09
CA ILE A 431 22.20 -14.62 -3.92
C ILE A 431 23.63 -14.90 -4.39
N SER A 432 24.44 -15.47 -3.50
CA SER A 432 25.82 -15.88 -3.80
C SER A 432 26.16 -17.30 -3.34
N GLU A 433 25.39 -17.87 -2.42
CA GLU A 433 25.66 -19.21 -1.88
C GLU A 433 25.17 -20.31 -2.83
N GLU A 434 25.96 -21.37 -3.00
CA GLU A 434 25.68 -22.45 -3.96
C GLU A 434 24.28 -23.07 -3.76
N GLU A 435 23.91 -23.32 -2.50
CA GLU A 435 22.62 -23.91 -2.13
C GLU A 435 21.42 -23.01 -2.49
N GLU A 436 21.59 -21.69 -2.38
CA GLU A 436 20.55 -20.73 -2.76
C GLU A 436 20.43 -20.61 -4.28
N VAL A 437 21.55 -20.63 -5.00
CA VAL A 437 21.56 -20.69 -6.47
C VAL A 437 20.88 -21.98 -6.93
N ARG A 438 21.19 -23.12 -6.32
CA ARG A 438 20.56 -24.42 -6.61
C ARG A 438 19.06 -24.39 -6.38
N ARG A 439 18.60 -23.79 -5.28
CA ARG A 439 17.18 -23.60 -4.99
C ARG A 439 16.50 -22.76 -6.08
N LEU A 440 17.08 -21.61 -6.42
CA LEU A 440 16.55 -20.73 -7.46
C LEU A 440 16.46 -21.43 -8.82
N VAL A 441 17.49 -22.17 -9.22
CA VAL A 441 17.51 -22.96 -10.47
C VAL A 441 16.37 -23.97 -10.48
N SER A 442 16.17 -24.69 -9.37
CA SER A 442 15.06 -25.64 -9.20
C SER A 442 13.68 -24.98 -9.28
N GLU A 443 13.49 -23.84 -8.60
CA GLU A 443 12.25 -23.06 -8.63
C GLU A 443 11.89 -22.55 -10.04
N GLN A 444 12.89 -22.29 -10.88
CA GLN A 444 12.69 -21.94 -12.28
C GLN A 444 12.38 -23.15 -13.18
N GLY A 445 12.23 -24.35 -12.62
CA GLY A 445 11.91 -25.58 -13.34
C GLY A 445 13.09 -26.12 -14.16
N VAL A 446 14.32 -25.71 -13.84
CA VAL A 446 15.52 -26.20 -14.50
C VAL A 446 16.02 -27.43 -13.74
N GLU A 447 15.66 -28.62 -14.23
CA GLU A 447 16.22 -29.87 -13.73
C GLU A 447 17.65 -30.07 -14.26
N GLU A 448 18.59 -30.25 -13.34
CA GLU A 448 19.99 -30.54 -13.64
C GLU A 448 20.49 -31.74 -12.84
N GLU A 449 21.35 -32.54 -13.45
CA GLU A 449 22.12 -33.58 -12.76
C GLU A 449 23.53 -33.03 -12.45
N GLU A 450 23.99 -33.25 -11.20
CA GLU A 450 25.33 -32.89 -10.72
C GLU A 450 25.70 -31.38 -10.71
N GLY A 451 24.74 -30.46 -10.70
CA GLY A 451 24.99 -29.02 -10.44
C GLY A 451 25.66 -28.23 -11.58
N GLY A 452 25.50 -28.67 -12.82
CA GLY A 452 26.16 -28.04 -13.98
C GLY A 452 25.71 -26.60 -14.28
N VAL A 453 24.42 -26.32 -14.20
CA VAL A 453 23.84 -24.97 -14.36
C VAL A 453 24.24 -24.07 -13.20
N VAL A 454 24.22 -24.57 -11.97
CA VAL A 454 24.69 -23.83 -10.79
C VAL A 454 26.12 -23.32 -11.00
N ARG A 455 27.05 -24.20 -11.40
CA ARG A 455 28.43 -23.80 -11.72
C ARG A 455 28.53 -22.76 -12.85
N LEU A 456 27.63 -22.80 -13.83
CA LEU A 456 27.59 -21.80 -14.91
C LEU A 456 27.11 -20.44 -14.38
N VAL A 457 26.11 -20.42 -13.48
CA VAL A 457 25.63 -19.20 -12.82
C VAL A 457 26.73 -18.59 -11.94
N GLU A 458 27.45 -19.40 -11.16
CA GLU A 458 28.58 -18.93 -10.35
C GLU A 458 29.68 -18.29 -11.21
N LYS A 459 30.08 -18.96 -12.31
CA LYS A 459 31.04 -18.39 -13.26
C LYS A 459 30.54 -17.09 -13.87
N MET A 460 29.25 -17.00 -14.18
CA MET A 460 28.63 -15.76 -14.66
C MET A 460 28.71 -14.64 -13.64
N LEU A 461 28.41 -14.90 -12.36
CA LEU A 461 28.48 -13.92 -11.28
C LEU A 461 29.91 -13.38 -11.13
N VAL A 462 30.92 -14.26 -11.08
CA VAL A 462 32.34 -13.86 -11.02
C VAL A 462 32.71 -12.98 -12.21
N ARG A 463 32.38 -13.40 -13.44
CA ARG A 463 32.67 -12.64 -14.65
C ARG A 463 31.96 -11.29 -14.69
N CYS A 464 30.71 -11.22 -14.23
CA CYS A 464 29.95 -9.97 -14.17
C CYS A 464 30.55 -8.97 -13.18
N ARG A 465 31.06 -9.47 -12.04
CA ARG A 465 31.76 -8.68 -11.02
C ARG A 465 33.01 -8.00 -11.58
N GLU A 466 33.83 -8.76 -12.30
CA GLU A 466 35.12 -8.29 -12.86
C GLU A 466 34.96 -7.37 -14.07
N GLU A 467 33.87 -7.49 -14.81
CA GLU A 467 33.67 -6.78 -16.08
C GLU A 467 33.58 -5.26 -15.91
N VAL A 468 34.26 -4.50 -16.80
CA VAL A 468 34.34 -3.03 -16.75
C VAL A 468 33.17 -2.36 -17.48
N ARG A 469 32.31 -3.10 -18.16
CA ARG A 469 31.02 -2.53 -18.63
C ARG A 469 29.96 -2.70 -17.55
N LEU A 470 29.10 -1.69 -17.41
CA LEU A 470 27.94 -1.74 -16.53
C LEU A 470 26.68 -2.02 -17.37
N ASP A 471 25.90 -2.98 -16.91
CA ASP A 471 24.48 -3.09 -17.23
C ASP A 471 23.62 -2.50 -16.10
N PHE A 472 22.29 -2.64 -16.21
CA PHE A 472 21.35 -2.08 -15.23
C PHE A 472 21.51 -2.75 -13.86
N ASP A 473 21.55 -4.07 -13.81
CA ASP A 473 21.69 -4.85 -12.58
C ASP A 473 22.98 -4.47 -11.83
N ASP A 474 24.08 -4.26 -12.56
CA ASP A 474 25.35 -3.84 -11.95
C ASP A 474 25.23 -2.52 -11.17
N MET A 475 24.34 -1.61 -11.58
CA MET A 475 24.14 -0.32 -10.90
C MET A 475 23.64 -0.50 -9.46
N LEU A 476 22.98 -1.62 -9.17
CA LEU A 476 22.43 -1.97 -7.86
C LEU A 476 23.29 -3.02 -7.14
N TRP A 477 23.71 -4.06 -7.87
CA TRP A 477 24.38 -5.24 -7.31
C TRP A 477 25.87 -5.01 -6.99
N LYS A 478 26.62 -4.34 -7.88
CA LYS A 478 28.07 -4.16 -7.68
C LYS A 478 28.42 -3.37 -6.43
N PRO A 479 27.70 -2.28 -6.07
CA PRO A 479 27.95 -1.58 -4.82
C PRO A 479 27.94 -2.47 -3.58
N HIS A 480 27.07 -3.50 -3.57
CA HIS A 480 27.01 -4.49 -2.51
C HIS A 480 28.18 -5.49 -2.57
N VAL A 481 28.30 -6.26 -3.66
CA VAL A 481 29.25 -7.39 -3.75
C VAL A 481 30.74 -6.96 -3.76
N MET A 482 31.03 -5.72 -4.10
CA MET A 482 32.38 -5.15 -4.07
C MET A 482 32.62 -4.23 -2.85
N ASP A 483 31.59 -4.04 -2.02
CA ASP A 483 31.61 -3.15 -0.85
C ASP A 483 32.16 -1.76 -1.22
N LEU A 484 31.52 -1.11 -2.21
CA LEU A 484 31.96 0.16 -2.81
C LEU A 484 31.37 1.36 -2.09
N GLU A 485 32.18 2.28 -1.56
CA GLU A 485 31.73 3.53 -0.94
C GLU A 485 31.30 4.59 -1.97
N PRO A 486 30.32 5.47 -1.67
CA PRO A 486 29.97 6.55 -2.60
C PRO A 486 31.19 7.40 -2.96
N ILE A 487 31.33 7.79 -4.22
CA ILE A 487 32.46 8.60 -4.71
C ILE A 487 32.52 9.94 -3.98
N GLN A 488 31.37 10.47 -3.57
CA GLN A 488 31.25 11.73 -2.83
C GLN A 488 30.54 11.49 -1.49
N PRO A 489 30.87 12.27 -0.44
CA PRO A 489 30.14 12.22 0.80
C PRO A 489 28.67 12.61 0.62
N LEU A 490 27.79 11.91 1.31
CA LEU A 490 26.36 12.12 1.28
C LEU A 490 25.94 12.99 2.47
N PHE A 491 24.96 13.87 2.26
CA PHE A 491 24.46 14.81 3.28
C PHE A 491 22.92 14.95 3.24
N TYR A 492 22.20 13.84 3.08
CA TYR A 492 20.75 13.86 3.06
C TYR A 492 20.16 14.06 4.46
N ASP A 493 19.12 14.87 4.58
CA ASP A 493 18.34 15.03 5.83
C ASP A 493 17.10 14.15 5.83
N LEU A 494 16.51 13.99 4.65
CA LEU A 494 15.28 13.27 4.42
C LEU A 494 15.44 12.40 3.18
N ILE A 495 15.12 11.11 3.32
CA ILE A 495 15.04 10.16 2.22
C ILE A 495 13.61 9.67 2.12
N ILE A 496 13.01 9.75 0.94
CA ILE A 496 11.69 9.25 0.63
C ILE A 496 11.81 8.13 -0.38
N VAL A 497 11.21 7.00 -0.06
CA VAL A 497 11.13 5.82 -0.91
C VAL A 497 9.69 5.65 -1.39
N ASP A 498 9.44 5.93 -2.66
CA ASP A 498 8.13 5.75 -3.30
C ASP A 498 8.02 4.37 -3.97
N GLU A 499 6.82 3.81 -3.96
CA GLU A 499 6.51 2.45 -4.41
C GLU A 499 7.41 1.39 -3.75
N ALA A 500 7.60 1.50 -2.43
CA ALA A 500 8.50 0.68 -1.63
C ALA A 500 8.21 -0.84 -1.71
N GLN A 501 6.99 -1.23 -2.03
CA GLN A 501 6.64 -2.65 -2.26
C GLN A 501 7.35 -3.27 -3.47
N ASP A 502 7.86 -2.47 -4.41
CA ASP A 502 8.50 -2.97 -5.64
C ASP A 502 10.03 -3.08 -5.51
N MET A 503 10.57 -2.88 -4.31
CA MET A 503 12.00 -2.97 -4.08
C MET A 503 12.45 -4.43 -3.99
N ASN A 504 13.56 -4.76 -4.65
CA ASN A 504 14.25 -6.04 -4.47
C ASN A 504 15.40 -5.90 -3.45
N PRO A 505 16.03 -7.02 -3.01
CA PRO A 505 17.15 -6.99 -2.07
C PRO A 505 18.33 -6.10 -2.49
N ALA A 506 18.66 -6.02 -3.78
CA ALA A 506 19.71 -5.12 -4.25
C ALA A 506 19.35 -3.64 -4.07
N MET A 507 18.09 -3.24 -4.29
CA MET A 507 17.61 -1.88 -4.02
C MET A 507 17.60 -1.56 -2.51
N LEU A 508 17.17 -2.51 -1.68
CA LEU A 508 17.22 -2.39 -0.22
C LEU A 508 18.66 -2.22 0.27
N SER A 509 19.59 -3.04 -0.23
CA SER A 509 21.01 -2.91 0.10
C SER A 509 21.56 -1.56 -0.33
N LEU A 510 21.20 -1.06 -1.51
CA LEU A 510 21.62 0.27 -1.97
C LEU A 510 21.12 1.37 -1.02
N LEU A 511 19.85 1.31 -0.59
CA LEU A 511 19.29 2.25 0.39
C LEU A 511 20.04 2.21 1.73
N PHE A 512 20.25 1.03 2.31
CA PHE A 512 20.96 0.91 3.59
C PHE A 512 22.43 1.33 3.47
N ARG A 513 23.03 1.16 2.29
CA ARG A 513 24.37 1.68 2.00
C ARG A 513 24.38 3.20 1.98
N ILE A 514 23.39 3.85 1.36
CA ILE A 514 23.23 5.31 1.41
C ILE A 514 23.11 5.78 2.87
N LEU A 515 22.29 5.13 3.68
CA LEU A 515 22.13 5.46 5.10
C LEU A 515 23.44 5.30 5.88
N ARG A 516 24.15 4.18 5.68
CA ARG A 516 25.44 3.90 6.32
C ARG A 516 26.51 4.95 6.00
N PHE A 517 26.57 5.41 4.75
CA PHE A 517 27.60 6.36 4.29
C PHE A 517 27.15 7.82 4.35
N ASN A 518 25.93 8.09 4.82
CA ASN A 518 25.47 9.45 5.03
C ASN A 518 26.23 10.10 6.19
N LYS A 519 26.76 11.31 5.97
CA LYS A 519 27.52 12.03 6.98
C LYS A 519 26.65 12.59 8.10
N LYS A 520 25.36 12.80 7.82
CA LYS A 520 24.37 13.13 8.84
C LYS A 520 23.96 11.84 9.55
N LYS A 521 24.21 11.78 10.87
CA LYS A 521 23.93 10.59 11.68
C LYS A 521 22.43 10.35 11.90
N GLU A 522 21.63 11.41 11.82
CA GLU A 522 20.17 11.35 11.96
C GLU A 522 19.53 11.70 10.62
N VAL A 523 19.20 10.66 9.85
CA VAL A 523 18.57 10.77 8.54
C VAL A 523 17.15 10.31 8.67
N ARG A 524 16.19 11.19 8.40
CA ARG A 524 14.80 10.78 8.39
C ARG A 524 14.52 9.98 7.12
N THR A 525 14.00 8.78 7.25
CA THR A 525 13.63 7.93 6.11
C THR A 525 12.13 7.64 6.15
N ILE A 526 11.45 7.94 5.04
CA ILE A 526 10.02 7.68 4.87
C ILE A 526 9.85 6.72 3.69
N TYR A 527 9.19 5.59 3.90
CA TYR A 527 8.80 4.72 2.79
C TYR A 527 7.28 4.72 2.63
N VAL A 528 6.83 4.70 1.38
CA VAL A 528 5.42 4.63 1.04
C VAL A 528 5.18 3.52 0.01
N GLY A 529 4.13 2.73 0.20
CA GLY A 529 3.84 1.64 -0.70
C GLY A 529 2.48 1.00 -0.46
N ASP A 530 2.14 0.05 -1.33
CA ASP A 530 0.92 -0.74 -1.30
C ASP A 530 1.28 -2.22 -1.46
N ARG A 531 1.27 -2.99 -0.37
CA ARG A 531 1.61 -4.43 -0.39
C ARG A 531 0.76 -5.20 -1.41
N ARG A 532 -0.50 -4.79 -1.65
CA ARG A 532 -1.42 -5.43 -2.60
C ARG A 532 -1.17 -5.05 -4.05
N GLN A 533 -0.28 -4.09 -4.31
CA GLN A 533 0.22 -3.80 -5.66
C GLN A 533 1.59 -4.42 -5.94
N SER A 534 2.18 -5.21 -5.04
CA SER A 534 3.40 -5.98 -5.37
C SER A 534 3.06 -7.02 -6.44
N ILE A 535 3.48 -6.77 -7.68
CA ILE A 535 3.22 -7.64 -8.84
C ILE A 535 4.49 -7.93 -9.63
N PHE A 536 5.65 -7.56 -9.09
CA PHE A 536 6.95 -7.81 -9.70
C PHE A 536 7.69 -8.96 -8.98
N ASP A 537 6.96 -9.97 -8.51
CA ASP A 537 7.51 -11.13 -7.80
C ASP A 537 8.57 -11.88 -8.62
N PHE A 538 8.49 -11.83 -9.96
CA PHE A 538 9.54 -12.37 -10.84
C PHE A 538 10.88 -11.61 -10.74
N MET A 539 10.87 -10.39 -10.19
CA MET A 539 12.06 -9.62 -9.80
C MET A 539 12.33 -9.72 -8.29
N CYS A 540 11.60 -10.59 -7.60
CA CYS A 540 11.72 -10.90 -6.18
C CYS A 540 11.57 -9.68 -5.27
N ALA A 541 10.57 -8.85 -5.56
CA ALA A 541 10.25 -7.65 -4.79
C ALA A 541 9.38 -7.93 -3.54
N ASP A 542 9.16 -9.20 -3.19
CA ASP A 542 8.23 -9.56 -2.11
C ASP A 542 8.78 -9.20 -0.71
N GLY A 543 7.90 -8.75 0.19
CA GLY A 543 8.23 -8.45 1.58
C GLY A 543 9.09 -7.19 1.83
N ALA A 544 9.41 -6.40 0.82
CA ALA A 544 10.35 -5.27 0.98
C ALA A 544 9.89 -4.22 2.00
N MET A 545 8.58 -3.92 2.07
CA MET A 545 8.03 -3.00 3.07
C MET A 545 8.21 -3.54 4.50
N ASP A 546 8.15 -4.86 4.69
CA ASP A 546 8.32 -5.47 6.02
C ASP A 546 9.79 -5.44 6.44
N VAL A 547 10.72 -5.64 5.50
CA VAL A 547 12.15 -5.41 5.72
C VAL A 547 12.42 -3.95 6.11
N LEU A 548 11.87 -2.98 5.35
CA LEU A 548 12.01 -1.56 5.68
C LEU A 548 11.43 -1.23 7.06
N LYS A 549 10.25 -1.77 7.39
CA LYS A 549 9.63 -1.58 8.70
C LYS A 549 10.57 -2.02 9.82
N LYS A 550 11.12 -3.22 9.69
CA LYS A 550 12.03 -3.82 10.67
C LYS A 550 13.35 -3.05 10.77
N GLU A 551 14.06 -2.88 9.65
CA GLU A 551 15.41 -2.32 9.61
C GLU A 551 15.45 -0.81 9.92
N LEU A 552 14.38 -0.07 9.62
CA LEU A 552 14.27 1.35 9.97
C LEU A 552 13.68 1.59 11.37
N GLY A 553 13.30 0.53 12.09
CA GLY A 553 12.71 0.62 13.43
C GLY A 553 11.32 1.27 13.47
N VAL A 554 10.54 1.11 12.40
CA VAL A 554 9.17 1.66 12.31
C VAL A 554 8.21 0.77 13.09
N LEU A 555 7.73 1.27 14.23
CA LEU A 555 6.80 0.54 15.10
C LEU A 555 5.43 0.35 14.42
N ASN A 556 4.86 1.45 13.92
CA ASN A 556 3.56 1.48 13.25
C ASN A 556 3.66 2.24 11.92
N GLU A 557 2.91 1.77 10.93
CA GLU A 557 2.77 2.44 9.64
C GLU A 557 1.51 3.31 9.66
N PHE A 558 1.60 4.50 9.07
CA PHE A 558 0.42 5.30 8.76
C PHE A 558 -0.36 4.64 7.62
N THR A 559 -1.68 4.80 7.61
CA THR A 559 -2.52 4.20 6.58
C THR A 559 -3.18 5.26 5.70
N LEU A 560 -3.17 5.04 4.39
CA LEU A 560 -3.98 5.78 3.43
C LEU A 560 -5.00 4.81 2.84
N THR A 561 -6.18 4.75 3.45
CA THR A 561 -7.24 3.77 3.11
C THR A 561 -8.27 4.30 2.11
N GLN A 562 -8.33 5.62 1.92
CA GLN A 562 -9.33 6.26 1.08
C GLN A 562 -8.80 6.54 -0.32
N ALA A 563 -9.25 5.74 -1.30
CA ALA A 563 -8.99 5.97 -2.71
C ALA A 563 -9.68 7.26 -3.19
N ARG A 564 -8.98 8.08 -3.97
CA ARG A 564 -9.55 9.30 -4.58
C ARG A 564 -9.92 9.12 -6.05
N ARG A 565 -9.53 7.98 -6.62
CA ARG A 565 -9.61 7.67 -8.04
C ARG A 565 -10.83 6.84 -8.39
N CYS A 566 -11.01 5.70 -7.73
CA CYS A 566 -12.03 4.72 -8.10
C CYS A 566 -13.39 5.07 -7.48
N PRO A 567 -14.50 4.93 -8.22
CA PRO A 567 -15.85 5.16 -7.72
C PRO A 567 -16.29 4.07 -6.73
N LEU A 568 -17.43 4.28 -6.07
CA LEU A 568 -17.95 3.40 -5.02
C LEU A 568 -18.00 1.93 -5.48
N SER A 569 -18.67 1.67 -6.61
CA SER A 569 -18.82 0.33 -7.16
C SER A 569 -17.53 -0.44 -7.39
N HIS A 570 -16.51 0.22 -7.92
CA HIS A 570 -15.23 -0.41 -8.21
C HIS A 570 -14.46 -0.70 -6.92
N THR A 571 -14.49 0.22 -5.96
CA THR A 571 -13.86 -0.01 -4.66
C THR A 571 -14.57 -1.10 -3.86
N GLU A 572 -15.88 -1.26 -4.01
CA GLU A 572 -16.64 -2.32 -3.36
C GLU A 572 -16.24 -3.70 -3.91
N LEU A 573 -16.09 -3.86 -5.24
CA LEU A 573 -15.54 -5.09 -5.82
C LEU A 573 -14.13 -5.38 -5.32
N ALA A 574 -13.27 -4.36 -5.28
CA ALA A 574 -11.88 -4.51 -4.85
C ALA A 574 -11.73 -4.70 -3.33
N ARG A 575 -12.72 -4.32 -2.52
CA ARG A 575 -12.69 -4.45 -1.05
C ARG A 575 -12.64 -5.91 -0.59
N ASN A 576 -13.19 -6.83 -1.38
CA ASN A 576 -13.08 -8.25 -1.06
C ASN A 576 -11.63 -8.75 -1.13
N LEU A 577 -10.78 -8.10 -1.94
CA LEU A 577 -9.34 -8.38 -1.99
C LEU A 577 -8.55 -7.56 -0.95
N VAL A 578 -9.02 -6.35 -0.66
CA VAL A 578 -8.37 -5.38 0.23
C VAL A 578 -9.42 -4.75 1.17
N PRO A 579 -9.72 -5.39 2.32
CA PRO A 579 -10.87 -5.02 3.16
C PRO A 579 -10.90 -3.58 3.68
N ASN A 580 -9.72 -2.98 3.88
CA ASN A 580 -9.57 -1.61 4.35
C ASN A 580 -9.67 -0.56 3.24
N LEU A 581 -9.96 -0.93 1.99
CA LEU A 581 -10.17 0.01 0.89
C LEU A 581 -11.50 0.76 1.03
N SER A 582 -11.44 2.09 1.10
CA SER A 582 -12.58 2.98 0.97
C SER A 582 -12.36 3.97 -0.19
N THR A 583 -13.35 4.80 -0.51
CA THR A 583 -13.22 5.87 -1.51
C THR A 583 -13.76 7.19 -0.99
N SER A 584 -13.19 8.31 -1.45
CA SER A 584 -13.72 9.65 -1.23
C SER A 584 -14.76 10.05 -2.28
N ARG A 585 -14.92 9.24 -3.34
CA ARG A 585 -15.92 9.47 -4.37
C ARG A 585 -17.31 9.09 -3.85
N THR A 586 -18.29 9.89 -4.21
CA THR A 586 -19.70 9.69 -3.83
C THR A 586 -20.53 9.09 -4.97
N ASP A 587 -19.93 8.97 -6.15
CA ASP A 587 -20.59 8.48 -7.36
C ASP A 587 -20.31 6.98 -7.60
N GLU A 588 -21.28 6.33 -8.25
CA GLU A 588 -21.18 4.96 -8.72
C GLU A 588 -20.56 4.92 -10.12
N GLY A 589 -19.62 4.00 -10.33
CA GLY A 589 -19.10 3.70 -11.66
C GLY A 589 -19.88 2.57 -12.34
N GLU A 590 -19.84 2.52 -13.66
CA GLU A 590 -20.46 1.45 -14.42
C GLU A 590 -19.65 0.15 -14.28
N ILE A 591 -20.33 -0.94 -13.94
CA ILE A 591 -19.78 -2.30 -13.99
C ILE A 591 -20.58 -3.08 -15.03
N GLY A 592 -19.90 -3.60 -16.05
CA GLY A 592 -20.53 -4.28 -17.17
C GLY A 592 -19.91 -5.64 -17.50
N LEU A 593 -20.70 -6.46 -18.18
CA LEU A 593 -20.28 -7.72 -18.78
C LEU A 593 -20.29 -7.57 -20.30
N VAL A 594 -19.27 -8.12 -20.96
CA VAL A 594 -19.20 -8.24 -22.41
C VAL A 594 -18.93 -9.71 -22.75
N THR A 595 -19.76 -10.29 -23.62
CA THR A 595 -19.56 -11.65 -24.09
C THR A 595 -18.89 -11.67 -25.46
N ILE A 596 -17.97 -12.61 -25.68
CA ILE A 596 -17.31 -12.86 -26.97
C ILE A 596 -17.48 -14.33 -27.37
N SER A 597 -17.71 -14.60 -28.66
CA SER A 597 -17.85 -15.98 -29.17
C SER A 597 -16.76 -16.29 -30.21
N LYS A 598 -15.96 -17.34 -29.92
CA LYS A 598 -14.92 -17.83 -30.85
C LYS A 598 -15.51 -18.51 -32.07
N GLU A 599 -16.55 -19.31 -31.89
CA GLU A 599 -17.17 -20.11 -32.96
C GLU A 599 -17.80 -19.25 -34.06
N ARG A 600 -18.23 -18.02 -33.74
CA ARG A 600 -18.84 -17.10 -34.70
C ARG A 600 -17.97 -15.90 -35.10
N LYS A 601 -16.76 -15.75 -34.55
CA LYS A 601 -15.94 -14.51 -34.62
C LYS A 601 -16.75 -13.24 -34.27
N ASN A 602 -17.79 -13.39 -33.46
CA ASN A 602 -18.66 -12.27 -33.13
C ASN A 602 -18.02 -11.50 -31.98
N TYR A 603 -17.33 -10.43 -32.35
CA TYR A 603 -16.78 -9.42 -31.45
C TYR A 603 -17.55 -8.10 -31.57
N ASP A 604 -18.67 -8.07 -32.31
CA ASP A 604 -19.34 -6.82 -32.64
C ASP A 604 -19.90 -6.15 -31.41
N GLU A 605 -20.42 -6.91 -30.44
CA GLU A 605 -20.82 -6.38 -29.14
C GLU A 605 -19.64 -5.76 -28.39
N PHE A 606 -18.52 -6.48 -28.29
CA PHE A 606 -17.31 -5.99 -27.63
C PHE A 606 -16.76 -4.73 -28.31
N ASP A 607 -16.68 -4.73 -29.64
CA ASP A 607 -16.19 -3.60 -30.43
C ASP A 607 -17.16 -2.40 -30.33
N ASN A 608 -18.47 -2.62 -30.35
CA ASN A 608 -19.48 -1.57 -30.17
C ASN A 608 -19.40 -0.92 -28.79
N ILE A 609 -19.27 -1.73 -27.73
CA ILE A 609 -19.13 -1.21 -26.36
C ILE A 609 -17.80 -0.48 -26.23
N LEU A 610 -16.68 -1.05 -26.71
CA LEU A 610 -15.37 -0.37 -26.76
C LEU A 610 -15.45 0.99 -27.44
N MET A 611 -16.26 1.14 -28.50
CA MET A 611 -16.40 2.40 -29.22
C MET A 611 -17.51 3.32 -28.69
N GLY A 612 -18.36 2.85 -27.75
CA GLY A 612 -19.45 3.65 -27.20
C GLY A 612 -20.70 3.73 -28.09
N GLY A 613 -20.98 2.69 -28.88
CA GLY A 613 -22.23 2.56 -29.65
C GLY A 613 -22.15 2.83 -31.16
N GLY A 614 -20.95 3.01 -31.73
CA GLY A 614 -20.76 3.13 -33.18
C GLY A 614 -19.33 2.81 -33.63
N VAL A 615 -19.16 2.03 -34.71
CA VAL A 615 -17.85 1.68 -35.28
C VAL A 615 -17.43 2.76 -36.29
N GLY A 616 -16.41 3.56 -35.98
CA GLY A 616 -15.89 4.63 -36.85
C GLY A 616 -14.88 5.57 -36.16
N ARG A 617 -14.35 6.56 -36.91
CA ARG A 617 -13.44 7.60 -36.39
C ARG A 617 -14.19 8.52 -35.41
N GLY A 618 -14.01 8.31 -34.10
CA GLY A 618 -14.59 9.15 -33.04
C GLY A 618 -15.28 8.41 -31.87
N GLY A 619 -14.99 7.12 -31.64
CA GLY A 619 -15.54 6.39 -30.48
C GLY A 619 -14.93 6.83 -29.15
N LYS A 620 -15.45 6.31 -28.03
CA LYS A 620 -14.95 6.61 -26.67
C LYS A 620 -13.57 5.99 -26.34
N GLY A 621 -13.14 4.96 -27.08
CA GLY A 621 -11.89 4.24 -26.80
C GLY A 621 -11.92 3.48 -25.46
N GLY A 622 -10.77 2.99 -25.00
CA GLY A 622 -10.73 2.20 -23.76
C GLY A 622 -9.37 1.57 -23.47
N PHE A 623 -9.16 1.14 -22.23
CA PHE A 623 -7.94 0.45 -21.82
C PHE A 623 -8.21 -1.02 -21.51
N VAL A 624 -7.81 -1.89 -22.42
CA VAL A 624 -8.00 -3.34 -22.34
C VAL A 624 -6.82 -3.98 -21.62
N LEU A 625 -7.09 -4.51 -20.44
CA LEU A 625 -6.15 -5.23 -19.61
C LEU A 625 -6.29 -6.73 -19.85
N CYS A 626 -5.16 -7.40 -20.04
CA CYS A 626 -5.10 -8.85 -20.03
C CYS A 626 -4.06 -9.32 -19.01
N LEU A 627 -4.30 -10.46 -18.39
CA LEU A 627 -3.30 -11.12 -17.55
C LEU A 627 -2.02 -11.45 -18.33
N ARG A 628 -2.13 -11.68 -19.64
CA ARG A 628 -1.05 -12.18 -20.52
C ARG A 628 -1.10 -11.51 -21.89
N ASN A 629 -0.16 -11.83 -22.79
CA ASN A 629 -0.05 -11.22 -24.13
C ASN A 629 -1.13 -11.65 -25.15
N LYS A 630 -2.31 -12.09 -24.69
CA LYS A 630 -3.43 -12.55 -25.54
C LYS A 630 -4.22 -11.40 -26.20
N PHE A 631 -3.64 -10.20 -26.27
CA PHE A 631 -4.32 -9.00 -26.75
C PHE A 631 -3.96 -8.63 -28.20
N VAL A 632 -2.91 -9.20 -28.79
CA VAL A 632 -2.41 -8.77 -30.11
C VAL A 632 -3.46 -8.97 -31.20
N GLY A 633 -4.08 -10.16 -31.29
CA GLY A 633 -5.15 -10.42 -32.26
C GLY A 633 -6.41 -9.54 -32.07
N HIS A 634 -6.72 -9.14 -30.82
CA HIS A 634 -7.81 -8.19 -30.55
C HIS A 634 -7.49 -6.78 -31.04
N CYS A 635 -6.23 -6.32 -30.85
CA CYS A 635 -5.77 -5.02 -31.33
C CYS A 635 -5.87 -4.93 -32.87
N PHE A 636 -5.37 -5.94 -33.58
CA PHE A 636 -5.44 -6.00 -35.05
C PHE A 636 -6.88 -5.98 -35.58
N ARG A 637 -7.78 -6.75 -34.97
CA ARG A 637 -9.19 -6.76 -35.36
C ARG A 637 -9.78 -5.34 -35.38
N LEU A 638 -9.47 -4.53 -34.37
CA LEU A 638 -9.95 -3.15 -34.27
C LEU A 638 -9.33 -2.25 -35.34
N VAL A 639 -8.02 -2.32 -35.56
CA VAL A 639 -7.34 -1.53 -36.63
C VAL A 639 -7.97 -1.79 -38.00
N ARG A 640 -8.34 -3.04 -38.32
CA ARG A 640 -9.03 -3.38 -39.58
C ARG A 640 -10.40 -2.75 -39.74
N LYS A 641 -11.10 -2.54 -38.63
CA LYS A 641 -12.38 -1.83 -38.61
C LYS A 641 -12.20 -0.30 -38.66
N GLY A 642 -10.98 0.18 -38.88
CA GLY A 642 -10.63 1.61 -38.87
C GLY A 642 -10.65 2.21 -37.47
N VAL A 643 -10.63 1.38 -36.42
CA VAL A 643 -10.56 1.82 -35.03
C VAL A 643 -9.09 2.04 -34.66
N LYS A 644 -8.78 3.21 -34.09
CA LYS A 644 -7.44 3.50 -33.60
C LYS A 644 -7.16 2.63 -32.38
N ALA A 645 -6.24 1.67 -32.50
CA ALA A 645 -5.89 0.74 -31.43
C ALA A 645 -4.37 0.56 -31.33
N GLN A 646 -3.87 0.51 -30.10
CA GLN A 646 -2.44 0.49 -29.82
C GLN A 646 -2.08 -0.44 -28.66
N ILE A 647 -0.90 -1.04 -28.71
CA ILE A 647 -0.36 -1.86 -27.63
C ILE A 647 0.54 -0.99 -26.73
N VAL A 648 0.23 -0.99 -25.43
CA VAL A 648 0.95 -0.27 -24.37
C VAL A 648 1.85 -1.23 -23.61
N GLY A 649 3.14 -1.01 -23.74
CA GLY A 649 4.18 -1.78 -23.06
C GLY A 649 4.87 -2.77 -23.99
N GLU A 650 6.19 -2.62 -24.05
CA GLU A 650 7.21 -3.31 -24.85
C GLU A 650 7.49 -2.76 -26.26
N THR A 651 8.63 -2.05 -26.30
CA THR A 651 9.56 -1.91 -27.41
C THR A 651 10.06 -3.26 -27.98
N ASP A 652 9.94 -4.37 -27.23
CA ASP A 652 10.50 -5.68 -27.63
C ASP A 652 9.55 -6.53 -28.48
N VAL A 653 8.22 -6.56 -28.28
CA VAL A 653 7.34 -7.32 -29.21
C VAL A 653 7.29 -6.63 -30.58
N GLY A 654 7.09 -5.31 -30.60
CA GLY A 654 7.20 -4.52 -31.83
C GLY A 654 8.61 -4.59 -32.41
N GLY A 655 9.65 -4.54 -31.57
CA GLY A 655 11.05 -4.74 -31.95
C GLY A 655 11.34 -6.11 -32.56
N ASP A 656 10.80 -7.18 -31.97
CA ASP A 656 10.96 -8.58 -32.37
C ASP A 656 10.19 -8.85 -33.67
N LEU A 657 9.00 -8.27 -33.84
CA LEU A 657 8.25 -8.29 -35.10
C LEU A 657 9.00 -7.52 -36.20
N ARG A 658 9.55 -6.34 -35.90
CA ARG A 658 10.42 -5.58 -36.81
C ARG A 658 11.70 -6.37 -37.16
N SER A 659 12.28 -7.07 -36.20
CA SER A 659 13.46 -7.91 -36.37
C SER A 659 13.15 -9.14 -37.23
N LEU A 660 12.01 -9.79 -37.01
CA LEU A 660 11.52 -10.91 -37.81
C LEU A 660 11.44 -10.53 -39.28
N ILE A 661 10.77 -9.43 -39.62
CA ILE A 661 10.61 -9.00 -41.02
C ILE A 661 11.91 -8.49 -41.63
N LYS A 662 12.78 -7.87 -40.82
CA LYS A 662 14.11 -7.41 -41.27
C LYS A 662 15.00 -8.57 -41.71
N HIS A 663 14.92 -9.72 -41.02
CA HIS A 663 15.73 -10.90 -41.30
C HIS A 663 15.00 -12.01 -42.07
N GLY A 664 13.69 -11.87 -42.25
CA GLY A 664 12.85 -12.79 -43.00
C GLY A 664 12.68 -12.41 -44.46
N PRO A 665 12.10 -13.33 -45.26
CA PRO A 665 11.81 -13.10 -46.68
C PRO A 665 10.77 -11.98 -46.89
N ASP A 666 10.89 -11.30 -48.03
CA ASP A 666 10.03 -10.16 -48.44
C ASP A 666 8.85 -10.64 -49.32
N ASN A 667 8.27 -11.78 -48.96
CA ASN A 667 7.15 -12.41 -49.64
C ASN A 667 6.28 -13.09 -48.57
N VAL A 668 4.95 -12.96 -48.68
CA VAL A 668 4.02 -13.44 -47.65
C VAL A 668 4.10 -14.95 -47.45
N GLU A 669 4.03 -15.74 -48.51
CA GLU A 669 4.05 -17.21 -48.43
C GLU A 669 5.38 -17.72 -47.84
N GLU A 670 6.50 -17.17 -48.34
CA GLU A 670 7.83 -17.50 -47.82
C GLU A 670 8.00 -17.07 -46.36
N PHE A 671 7.40 -15.94 -45.98
CA PHE A 671 7.46 -15.42 -44.61
C PHE A 671 6.64 -16.25 -43.64
N LEU A 672 5.45 -16.72 -44.03
CA LEU A 672 4.67 -17.67 -43.23
C LEU A 672 5.44 -18.97 -42.99
N LEU A 673 6.06 -19.52 -44.04
CA LEU A 673 6.94 -20.70 -43.92
C LEU A 673 8.16 -20.43 -43.03
N TYR A 674 8.73 -19.22 -43.10
CA TYR A 674 9.82 -18.79 -42.22
C TYR A 674 9.38 -18.73 -40.76
N LEU A 675 8.19 -18.20 -40.48
CA LEU A 675 7.61 -18.14 -39.13
C LEU A 675 7.41 -19.55 -38.56
N ASP A 676 6.86 -20.48 -39.33
CA ASP A 676 6.62 -21.86 -38.87
C ASP A 676 7.93 -22.58 -38.53
N LYS A 677 8.94 -22.47 -39.40
CA LYS A 677 10.29 -23.03 -39.14
C LYS A 677 10.92 -22.44 -37.89
N LYS A 678 10.78 -21.13 -37.69
CA LYS A 678 11.40 -20.42 -36.56
C LYS A 678 10.66 -20.71 -35.25
N GLU A 679 9.34 -20.78 -35.27
CA GLU A 679 8.53 -21.21 -34.12
C GLU A 679 8.92 -22.63 -33.70
N GLU A 680 9.01 -23.56 -34.64
CA GLU A 680 9.36 -24.95 -34.34
C GLU A 680 10.78 -25.04 -33.73
N MET A 681 11.74 -24.30 -34.29
CA MET A 681 13.09 -24.21 -33.75
C MET A 681 13.10 -23.64 -32.33
N GLU A 682 12.41 -22.53 -32.08
CA GLU A 682 12.35 -21.91 -30.76
C GLU A 682 11.60 -22.78 -29.74
N LYS A 683 10.50 -23.43 -30.14
CA LYS A 683 9.79 -24.40 -29.28
C LYS A 683 10.68 -25.58 -28.95
N ARG A 684 11.45 -26.10 -29.91
CA ARG A 684 12.40 -27.19 -29.67
C ARG A 684 13.46 -26.80 -28.63
N VAL A 685 14.00 -25.58 -28.74
CA VAL A 685 14.96 -25.04 -27.75
C VAL A 685 14.29 -24.87 -26.38
N ALA A 686 13.08 -24.31 -26.33
CA ALA A 686 12.37 -24.08 -25.07
C ALA A 686 11.92 -25.39 -24.40
N LEU A 687 11.48 -26.40 -25.16
CA LEU A 687 11.18 -27.76 -24.69
C LEU A 687 12.44 -28.43 -24.11
N LYS A 688 13.56 -28.32 -24.83
CA LYS A 688 14.85 -28.86 -24.38
C LYS A 688 15.29 -28.25 -23.05
N ASN A 689 14.96 -26.97 -22.84
CA ASN A 689 15.25 -26.23 -21.60
C ASN A 689 14.10 -26.28 -20.59
N ARG A 690 13.05 -27.09 -20.82
CA ARG A 690 11.83 -27.21 -19.98
C ARG A 690 11.19 -25.87 -19.61
N ALA A 691 11.36 -24.84 -20.44
CA ALA A 691 10.89 -23.50 -20.18
C ALA A 691 9.40 -23.34 -20.55
N VAL A 692 8.51 -23.90 -19.73
CA VAL A 692 7.05 -23.94 -19.97
C VAL A 692 6.47 -22.55 -20.23
N SER A 693 6.89 -21.54 -19.46
CA SER A 693 6.47 -20.15 -19.65
C SER A 693 6.94 -19.57 -20.99
N ARG A 694 8.15 -19.93 -21.43
CA ARG A 694 8.71 -19.50 -22.73
C ARG A 694 7.99 -20.20 -23.89
N LEU A 695 7.60 -21.47 -23.75
CA LEU A 695 6.83 -22.19 -24.77
C LEU A 695 5.47 -21.53 -25.03
N ARG A 696 4.79 -21.10 -23.96
CA ARG A 696 3.52 -20.37 -24.06
C ARG A 696 3.71 -19.03 -24.75
N PHE A 697 4.73 -18.25 -24.37
CA PHE A 697 5.08 -17.00 -25.06
C PHE A 697 5.38 -17.19 -26.55
N ILE A 698 6.22 -18.17 -26.90
CA ILE A 698 6.59 -18.46 -28.30
C ILE A 698 5.32 -18.75 -29.11
N THR A 699 4.43 -19.60 -28.58
CA THR A 699 3.17 -19.94 -29.25
C THR A 699 2.30 -18.70 -29.49
N ASP A 700 2.12 -17.86 -28.47
CA ASP A 700 1.31 -16.64 -28.57
C ASP A 700 1.93 -15.63 -29.56
N PHE A 701 3.25 -15.43 -29.50
CA PHE A 701 3.99 -14.50 -30.34
C PHE A 701 3.96 -14.89 -31.83
N TYR A 702 4.25 -16.15 -32.17
CA TYR A 702 4.22 -16.60 -33.56
C TYR A 702 2.79 -16.69 -34.12
N THR A 703 1.80 -16.94 -33.27
CA THR A 703 0.39 -16.81 -33.64
C THR A 703 0.08 -15.37 -34.04
N ALA A 704 0.47 -14.39 -33.23
CA ALA A 704 0.33 -12.97 -33.54
C ALA A 704 1.09 -12.56 -34.81
N ALA A 705 2.32 -13.04 -35.01
CA ALA A 705 3.11 -12.73 -36.20
C ALA A 705 2.46 -13.26 -37.50
N ARG A 706 1.89 -14.47 -37.47
CA ARG A 706 1.16 -15.05 -38.61
C ARG A 706 -0.14 -14.29 -38.89
N GLU A 707 -0.87 -13.93 -37.85
CA GLU A 707 -2.07 -13.10 -37.98
C GLU A 707 -1.71 -11.78 -38.67
N LEU A 708 -0.72 -11.04 -38.14
CA LEU A 708 -0.21 -9.80 -38.74
C LEU A 708 0.23 -9.99 -40.20
N THR A 709 0.95 -11.06 -40.50
CA THR A 709 1.42 -11.36 -41.87
C THR A 709 0.24 -11.49 -42.84
N ARG A 710 -0.78 -12.26 -42.46
CA ARG A 710 -2.01 -12.41 -43.25
C ARG A 710 -2.80 -11.11 -43.33
N GLU A 711 -2.67 -10.22 -42.34
CA GLU A 711 -3.35 -8.92 -42.39
C GLU A 711 -2.70 -7.98 -43.42
N VAL A 712 -1.37 -7.87 -43.39
CA VAL A 712 -0.59 -7.06 -44.33
C VAL A 712 -0.78 -7.52 -45.78
N GLU A 713 -1.04 -8.81 -46.00
CA GLU A 713 -1.38 -9.36 -47.31
C GLU A 713 -2.75 -8.91 -47.82
N ARG A 714 -3.75 -8.83 -46.93
CA ARG A 714 -5.13 -8.42 -47.28
C ARG A 714 -5.27 -6.92 -47.49
N GLU A 715 -4.29 -6.12 -47.08
CA GLU A 715 -4.27 -4.68 -47.28
C GLU A 715 -3.85 -4.36 -48.73
N ILE A 716 -4.81 -4.46 -49.66
CA ILE A 716 -4.60 -4.40 -51.12
C ILE A 716 -4.14 -3.00 -51.62
N GLN A 717 -4.19 -1.94 -50.79
CA GLN A 717 -4.07 -0.55 -51.25
C GLN A 717 -2.74 0.18 -50.93
N GLY A 718 -1.70 -0.52 -50.47
CA GLY A 718 -0.39 0.11 -50.19
C GLY A 718 0.59 0.09 -51.37
N ARG A 719 1.17 1.26 -51.72
CA ARG A 719 2.41 1.30 -52.53
C ARG A 719 3.58 0.78 -51.66
N GLY A 720 4.40 -0.14 -52.16
CA GLY A 720 5.59 -0.66 -51.46
C GLY A 720 5.74 -2.18 -51.48
N GLY A 721 6.82 -2.72 -50.92
CA GLY A 721 7.05 -4.17 -50.72
C GLY A 721 6.37 -4.72 -49.45
N PHE A 722 6.28 -6.05 -49.28
CA PHE A 722 5.65 -6.67 -48.09
C PHE A 722 6.35 -6.21 -46.79
N ARG A 723 7.67 -6.20 -46.77
CA ARG A 723 8.50 -5.77 -45.64
C ARG A 723 8.25 -4.34 -45.22
N GLU A 724 8.12 -3.43 -46.18
CA GLU A 724 7.86 -2.01 -45.92
C GLU A 724 6.47 -1.83 -45.31
N ARG A 725 5.44 -2.47 -45.90
CA ARG A 725 4.07 -2.44 -45.36
C ARG A 725 3.99 -3.05 -43.97
N PHE A 726 4.63 -4.19 -43.75
CA PHE A 726 4.68 -4.84 -42.44
C PHE A 726 5.36 -3.97 -41.40
N GLY A 727 6.49 -3.34 -41.73
CA GLY A 727 7.22 -2.43 -40.85
C GLY A 727 6.41 -1.17 -40.48
N ALA A 728 5.66 -0.62 -41.45
CA ALA A 728 4.77 0.53 -41.22
C ALA A 728 3.62 0.16 -40.27
N VAL A 729 2.93 -0.96 -40.51
CA VAL A 729 1.84 -1.45 -39.66
C VAL A 729 2.32 -1.69 -38.22
N VAL A 730 3.48 -2.32 -38.04
CA VAL A 730 4.06 -2.51 -36.69
C VAL A 730 4.39 -1.17 -36.02
N SER A 731 4.84 -0.16 -36.76
CA SER A 731 5.18 1.14 -36.19
C SER A 731 3.94 1.94 -35.78
N GLU A 732 2.80 1.71 -36.43
CA GLU A 732 1.52 2.36 -36.10
C GLU A 732 0.80 1.69 -34.91
N LEU A 733 0.91 0.36 -34.80
CA LEU A 733 0.25 -0.45 -33.76
C LEU A 733 0.89 -0.38 -32.38
N PHE A 734 2.21 -0.22 -32.34
CA PHE A 734 2.94 -0.17 -31.09
C PHE A 734 3.11 1.28 -30.70
N TRP A 735 2.42 1.66 -29.64
CA TRP A 735 2.55 3.00 -29.11
C TRP A 735 3.81 3.06 -28.25
N GLU A 736 4.79 3.82 -28.72
CA GLU A 736 6.06 3.99 -28.03
C GLU A 736 5.99 5.09 -26.94
N GLY A 737 4.93 5.90 -26.92
CA GLY A 737 4.65 6.94 -25.92
C GLY A 737 5.68 8.07 -25.86
N GLY A 738 5.25 9.26 -25.47
CA GLY A 738 6.12 10.39 -25.14
C GLY A 738 6.26 10.56 -23.61
N GLU A 739 7.23 11.33 -23.13
CA GLU A 739 7.24 11.71 -21.71
C GLU A 739 6.03 12.63 -21.43
N GLY A 740 4.98 12.11 -20.75
CA GLY A 740 3.83 12.90 -20.26
C GLY A 740 2.41 12.35 -20.52
N ASP A 741 2.25 11.15 -21.08
CA ASP A 741 1.06 10.78 -21.85
C ASP A 741 -0.34 10.96 -21.21
N GLU A 742 -1.09 11.91 -21.77
CA GLU A 742 -2.55 11.84 -21.93
C GLU A 742 -2.86 10.72 -22.95
N PHE A 743 -3.75 9.79 -22.59
CA PHE A 743 -4.27 8.82 -23.55
C PHE A 743 -5.10 9.58 -24.59
N GLU A 744 -4.85 9.31 -25.86
CA GLU A 744 -5.59 9.98 -26.93
C GLU A 744 -7.04 9.50 -26.90
N GLU A 745 -7.95 10.48 -26.79
CA GLU A 745 -9.38 10.21 -26.76
C GLU A 745 -9.80 9.41 -28.00
N GLY A 746 -10.64 8.39 -27.77
CA GLY A 746 -11.08 7.49 -28.83
C GLY A 746 -10.07 6.46 -29.33
N THR A 747 -8.91 6.33 -28.68
CA THR A 747 -7.97 5.24 -28.92
C THR A 747 -8.22 4.06 -27.98
N VAL A 748 -8.10 2.83 -28.50
CA VAL A 748 -8.14 1.60 -27.70
C VAL A 748 -6.71 1.15 -27.37
N TYR A 749 -6.38 1.10 -26.10
CA TYR A 749 -5.07 0.70 -25.63
C TYR A 749 -5.12 -0.73 -25.07
N PHE A 750 -4.19 -1.59 -25.46
CA PHE A 750 -4.06 -2.95 -24.93
C PHE A 750 -2.81 -3.06 -24.06
N SER A 751 -2.92 -3.62 -22.86
CA SER A 751 -1.77 -3.82 -21.98
C SER A 751 -1.90 -5.07 -21.13
N SER A 752 -0.77 -5.59 -20.66
CA SER A 752 -0.79 -6.56 -19.56
C SER A 752 -1.09 -5.86 -18.24
N VAL A 753 -1.68 -6.57 -17.27
CA VAL A 753 -1.94 -6.01 -15.93
C VAL A 753 -0.66 -5.46 -15.30
N HIS A 754 0.46 -6.17 -15.43
CA HIS A 754 1.78 -5.74 -14.97
C HIS A 754 2.21 -4.37 -15.51
N ARG A 755 2.05 -4.16 -16.82
CA ARG A 755 2.45 -2.91 -17.50
C ARG A 755 1.45 -1.78 -17.32
N SER A 756 0.21 -2.10 -16.95
CA SER A 756 -0.82 -1.11 -16.58
C SER A 756 -0.62 -0.49 -15.20
N LYS A 757 0.25 -1.06 -14.34
CA LYS A 757 0.52 -0.49 -13.02
C LYS A 757 1.03 0.96 -13.16
N GLY A 758 0.45 1.87 -12.38
CA GLY A 758 0.72 3.32 -12.47
C GLY A 758 0.04 4.03 -13.64
N ARG A 759 -0.76 3.35 -14.47
CA ARG A 759 -1.58 3.94 -15.53
C ARG A 759 -3.05 3.82 -15.16
N GLU A 760 -3.86 4.75 -15.64
CA GLU A 760 -5.29 4.84 -15.33
C GLU A 760 -6.07 5.23 -16.57
N HIS A 761 -7.32 4.80 -16.68
CA HIS A 761 -8.17 5.15 -17.81
C HIS A 761 -9.62 5.29 -17.36
N ASP A 762 -10.41 6.11 -18.04
CA ASP A 762 -11.83 6.29 -17.69
C ASP A 762 -12.64 5.01 -17.89
N ARG A 763 -12.25 4.24 -18.91
CA ARG A 763 -12.89 2.98 -19.31
C ARG A 763 -11.88 1.86 -19.34
N VAL A 764 -12.06 0.82 -18.55
CA VAL A 764 -11.16 -0.34 -18.46
C VAL A 764 -11.91 -1.63 -18.76
N PHE A 765 -11.28 -2.50 -19.55
CA PHE A 765 -11.81 -3.80 -19.92
C PHE A 765 -10.88 -4.89 -19.43
N VAL A 766 -11.33 -5.76 -18.53
CA VAL A 766 -10.56 -6.91 -18.04
C VAL A 766 -10.89 -8.12 -18.91
N LEU A 767 -9.96 -8.50 -19.77
CA LEU A 767 -10.11 -9.59 -20.73
C LEU A 767 -9.82 -10.95 -20.07
N HIS A 768 -10.80 -11.85 -20.14
CA HIS A 768 -10.77 -13.20 -19.59
C HIS A 768 -10.42 -13.25 -18.08
N PRO A 769 -11.26 -12.68 -17.20
CA PRO A 769 -11.03 -12.72 -15.76
C PRO A 769 -10.87 -14.15 -15.21
N GLY A 770 -11.54 -15.16 -15.77
CA GLY A 770 -11.38 -16.58 -15.40
C GLY A 770 -9.96 -17.17 -15.51
N LEU A 771 -8.99 -16.40 -16.00
CA LEU A 771 -7.57 -16.78 -15.99
C LEU A 771 -6.84 -16.40 -14.69
N PHE A 772 -7.46 -15.65 -13.77
CA PHE A 772 -6.90 -15.34 -12.46
C PHE A 772 -6.88 -16.60 -11.59
N GLU A 773 -5.71 -16.96 -11.06
CA GLU A 773 -5.55 -18.02 -10.07
C GLU A 773 -5.46 -17.43 -8.66
N LYS A 774 -5.58 -18.25 -7.60
CA LYS A 774 -5.51 -17.79 -6.20
C LYS A 774 -4.23 -17.00 -5.88
N LYS A 775 -3.12 -17.30 -6.54
CA LYS A 775 -1.84 -16.59 -6.39
C LYS A 775 -1.85 -15.19 -7.02
N ASP A 776 -2.77 -14.91 -7.93
CA ASP A 776 -2.82 -13.68 -8.73
C ASP A 776 -3.63 -12.56 -8.03
N ILE A 777 -3.83 -12.64 -6.71
CA ILE A 777 -4.67 -11.68 -5.95
C ILE A 777 -4.23 -10.22 -6.13
N ASN A 778 -2.92 -9.97 -6.15
CA ASN A 778 -2.37 -8.63 -6.36
C ASN A 778 -2.59 -8.14 -7.81
N LEU A 779 -2.52 -9.03 -8.79
CA LEU A 779 -2.83 -8.71 -10.19
C LEU A 779 -4.31 -8.37 -10.36
N ALA A 780 -5.21 -9.15 -9.75
CA ALA A 780 -6.63 -8.87 -9.76
C ALA A 780 -6.93 -7.51 -9.13
N TYR A 781 -6.32 -7.22 -7.97
CA TYR A 781 -6.45 -5.92 -7.31
C TYR A 781 -5.98 -4.75 -8.19
N VAL A 782 -4.83 -4.90 -8.85
CA VAL A 782 -4.33 -3.89 -9.80
C VAL A 782 -5.33 -3.69 -10.94
N ALA A 783 -5.81 -4.76 -11.56
CA ALA A 783 -6.75 -4.69 -12.69
C ALA A 783 -8.06 -3.98 -12.32
N LEU A 784 -8.66 -4.31 -11.17
CA LEU A 784 -9.92 -3.72 -10.69
C LEU A 784 -9.80 -2.24 -10.32
N THR A 785 -8.59 -1.76 -10.02
CA THR A 785 -8.34 -0.38 -9.54
C THR A 785 -7.71 0.54 -10.59
N ARG A 786 -7.75 0.17 -11.87
CA ARG A 786 -7.27 1.03 -12.99
C ARG A 786 -8.34 1.97 -13.54
N SER A 787 -9.63 1.63 -13.40
CA SER A 787 -10.73 2.40 -13.97
C SER A 787 -11.10 3.60 -13.12
N LYS A 788 -11.44 4.71 -13.78
CA LYS A 788 -12.02 5.89 -13.16
C LYS A 788 -13.56 5.91 -13.25
N ASN A 789 -14.19 5.33 -14.28
CA ASN A 789 -15.65 5.44 -14.46
C ASN A 789 -16.31 4.12 -14.87
N GLU A 790 -15.81 3.44 -15.90
CA GLU A 790 -16.44 2.25 -16.48
C GLU A 790 -15.50 1.04 -16.41
N LEU A 791 -15.92 -0.06 -15.77
CA LEU A 791 -15.18 -1.32 -15.69
C LEU A 791 -15.99 -2.45 -16.30
N TYR A 792 -15.45 -3.04 -17.36
CA TYR A 792 -16.08 -4.15 -18.07
C TYR A 792 -15.28 -5.44 -17.92
N PHE A 793 -15.97 -6.55 -17.68
CA PHE A 793 -15.40 -7.88 -17.75
C PHE A 793 -15.73 -8.49 -19.12
N VAL A 794 -14.71 -9.00 -19.82
CA VAL A 794 -14.88 -9.60 -21.15
C VAL A 794 -14.68 -11.11 -21.05
N VAL A 795 -15.74 -11.88 -21.26
CA VAL A 795 -15.75 -13.34 -21.09
C VAL A 795 -16.19 -14.07 -22.36
N GLU A 796 -15.76 -15.32 -22.51
CA GLU A 796 -16.27 -16.17 -23.58
C GLU A 796 -17.71 -16.56 -23.26
N LYS A 797 -18.62 -16.54 -24.24
CA LYS A 797 -20.05 -16.85 -24.02
C LYS A 797 -20.26 -18.23 -23.37
N GLU A 798 -19.46 -19.22 -23.77
CA GLU A 798 -19.47 -20.57 -23.19
C GLU A 798 -19.03 -20.61 -21.71
N LYS A 799 -18.37 -19.55 -21.22
CA LYS A 799 -17.81 -19.41 -19.87
C LYS A 799 -18.51 -18.35 -19.04
N GLU A 800 -19.65 -17.86 -19.51
CA GLU A 800 -20.42 -16.82 -18.83
C GLU A 800 -20.85 -17.28 -17.43
N GLU A 801 -21.28 -18.54 -17.32
CA GLU A 801 -21.75 -19.16 -16.08
C GLU A 801 -20.60 -19.59 -15.15
N GLU A 802 -19.37 -19.76 -15.65
CA GLU A 802 -18.22 -20.18 -14.84
C GLU A 802 -17.86 -19.15 -13.75
N ASP A 803 -17.16 -19.60 -12.71
CA ASP A 803 -16.56 -18.69 -11.74
C ASP A 803 -15.39 -17.94 -12.39
N TRP A 804 -15.52 -16.62 -12.52
CA TRP A 804 -14.48 -15.79 -13.16
C TRP A 804 -13.30 -15.50 -12.23
N PHE A 805 -13.50 -15.66 -10.94
CA PHE A 805 -12.50 -15.45 -9.90
C PHE A 805 -12.54 -16.64 -8.94
N PRO A 806 -11.44 -16.92 -8.21
CA PRO A 806 -11.49 -17.83 -7.08
C PRO A 806 -12.66 -17.51 -6.14
N LYS A 807 -13.46 -18.53 -5.79
CA LYS A 807 -14.70 -18.36 -5.00
C LYS A 807 -14.49 -17.63 -3.68
N ASP A 808 -13.35 -17.87 -3.04
CA ASP A 808 -12.93 -17.26 -1.77
C ASP A 808 -12.63 -15.76 -1.87
N TRP A 809 -12.60 -15.19 -3.08
CA TRP A 809 -12.48 -13.75 -3.27
C TRP A 809 -13.83 -13.03 -3.28
N GLU A 810 -14.94 -13.77 -3.37
CA GLU A 810 -16.32 -13.22 -3.31
C GLU A 810 -16.59 -12.03 -4.25
N ILE A 811 -15.85 -11.92 -5.37
CA ILE A 811 -16.04 -10.83 -6.33
C ILE A 811 -17.34 -11.07 -7.10
N LEU A 812 -18.28 -10.15 -6.96
CA LEU A 812 -19.59 -10.25 -7.62
C LEU A 812 -19.48 -10.01 -9.13
N LYS A 813 -20.21 -10.84 -9.90
CA LYS A 813 -20.47 -10.58 -11.32
C LYS A 813 -21.31 -9.30 -11.48
N PRO A 814 -21.25 -8.60 -12.62
CA PRO A 814 -22.02 -7.38 -12.88
C PRO A 814 -23.52 -7.51 -12.57
N GLU A 815 -24.15 -8.62 -12.92
CA GLU A 815 -25.57 -8.88 -12.67
C GLU A 815 -25.85 -9.07 -11.18
N GLN A 816 -24.97 -9.80 -10.48
CA GLN A 816 -25.06 -10.02 -9.03
C GLN A 816 -24.86 -8.72 -8.26
N TYR A 817 -23.92 -7.87 -8.70
CA TYR A 817 -23.68 -6.56 -8.13
C TYR A 817 -24.91 -5.64 -8.30
N LYS A 818 -25.49 -5.60 -9.50
CA LYS A 818 -26.72 -4.84 -9.78
C LYS A 818 -27.88 -5.32 -8.90
N ALA A 819 -28.11 -6.63 -8.82
CA ALA A 819 -29.16 -7.22 -7.97
C ALA A 819 -28.95 -6.88 -6.48
N LYS A 820 -27.71 -6.95 -5.98
CA LYS A 820 -27.36 -6.53 -4.61
C LYS A 820 -27.73 -5.07 -4.38
N LYS A 821 -27.41 -4.16 -5.31
CA LYS A 821 -27.73 -2.72 -5.19
C LYS A 821 -29.22 -2.44 -5.26
N GLU A 822 -29.97 -3.16 -6.07
CA GLU A 822 -31.44 -3.04 -6.09
C GLU A 822 -32.03 -3.49 -4.76
N PHE A 823 -31.56 -4.61 -4.20
CA PHE A 823 -31.98 -5.10 -2.90
C PHE A 823 -31.65 -4.12 -1.75
N GLU A 824 -30.44 -3.56 -1.71
CA GLU A 824 -30.04 -2.54 -0.73
C GLU A 824 -30.95 -1.30 -0.78
N LYS A 825 -31.30 -0.84 -1.99
CA LYS A 825 -32.25 0.27 -2.18
C LYS A 825 -33.64 -0.05 -1.66
N MET A 826 -34.14 -1.28 -1.90
CA MET A 826 -35.44 -1.72 -1.37
C MET A 826 -35.43 -1.75 0.15
N LYS A 827 -34.35 -2.27 0.76
CA LYS A 827 -34.21 -2.34 2.23
C LYS A 827 -34.17 -0.96 2.87
N ILE A 828 -33.39 -0.02 2.31
CA ILE A 828 -33.40 1.38 2.78
C ILE A 828 -34.81 1.97 2.65
N GLY A 829 -35.52 1.68 1.56
CA GLY A 829 -36.92 2.10 1.39
C GLY A 829 -37.84 1.54 2.47
N GLN A 830 -37.64 0.28 2.87
CA GLN A 830 -38.38 -0.37 3.94
C GLN A 830 -38.04 0.21 5.31
N ASP A 831 -36.75 0.39 5.63
CA ASP A 831 -36.28 0.99 6.89
C ASP A 831 -36.78 2.45 7.03
N VAL A 832 -36.78 3.23 5.93
CA VAL A 832 -37.32 4.61 5.90
C VAL A 832 -38.85 4.63 6.00
N TRP A 833 -39.53 3.62 5.49
CA TRP A 833 -40.99 3.47 5.62
C TRP A 833 -41.37 3.10 7.05
N GLU A 834 -40.66 2.15 7.67
CA GLU A 834 -40.83 1.76 9.08
C GLU A 834 -40.50 2.93 10.04
N ALA A 835 -39.43 3.68 9.76
CA ALA A 835 -39.07 4.88 10.53
C ALA A 835 -40.04 6.08 10.36
N ARG A 836 -40.91 6.07 9.34
CA ARG A 836 -42.00 7.05 9.17
C ARG A 836 -43.30 6.62 9.86
N ILE A 837 -43.42 5.34 10.21
CA ILE A 837 -44.58 4.78 10.90
C ILE A 837 -44.40 4.85 12.42
N CYS A 838 -43.17 4.67 12.91
CA CYS A 838 -42.76 5.03 14.26
C CYS A 838 -42.77 6.55 14.44
#